data_AF-A0A943LWG1-F1
#
_entry.id   AF-A0A943LWG1-F1
#
_cell.length_a   1.000
_cell.length_b   1.000
_cell.length_c   1.000
_cell.angle_alpha   90.00
_cell.angle_beta   90.00
_cell.angle_gamma   90.00
#
_symmetry.space_group_name_H-M   'P 1'
#
loop_
_entity.id
_entity.type
_entity.pdbx_description
1 polymer ?
#
loop_
_entity_poly.entity_id
_entity_poly.type
_entity_poly.pdbx_seq_one_letter_code
_entity_poly.pdbx_strand_id
1 'polypeptide(L)'
;MKHAIRYLFILAGALLSGACAQEGPEGAADGEGTLTLRLLTGTRADGDGYDARDYGSVRIYNAEGLIRAYACSPESPMPESLDLSLRAGEYTIEAEAGDRTPASFDRRSYAGKETFTVAAGEKRELEVRCKLLNSLVEVRFDETIRRNFGTDFRADLCAAETFDAEAVESGRVPSLRFTDDGEGCFLPDEGTETICWRFTGTHAERGEITKTGFIGEVKPAGKYILTLRYSKDLGGEVSFTLEIDDTTDDSDDVILVNPAPSIRWGGNDLEERYPMSEGMQVALEIKAFNGIEALRAQIASPVLTAETLAEMHLAPEMDLVHPASEEMAAQLTALGFPAGATIAGEKNLRFDLAGFVAELLARCKGYDTCDHDLTLRATDRLGRESVATLRLQYVKTINTALYNRDADLWANTGTMTLTLEAGTAADRVGLRYRRTGDTQWQHAALAALDEGRFTASIAPVWSEGTNAAGLTIHTVDPSTGLFAGRTYEYELLLDGEAVDTGTFSTEQGDAIPNAGMEQWSTYNVVGGTFTGGSVPYPNASGDTVGWTSGNNKQTNGLCTGSDFEGHNGERCARLQGATAFGIFAAGNLFTGHFECGTGTFDTFGFASFGHKYRFSARPTALRLRCHATITPITNKGSIDDTHAVGDTDPARILVCIVDWTAQHRVKSGASADVKTFWNPENTTDPGEGPILGYGTLNLETSTDGWTELTLPISYYDPAGTPAADNYSLVISCSASAYGDYLTGSTNNVLYVEDFEWVY
;
A
#
# COMPACT_ATOMS: atom_id res chain seq x y z
N MET A 1 48.51 -33.49 15.93
CA MET A 1 47.57 -34.02 14.91
C MET A 1 46.38 -33.08 14.85
N LYS A 2 46.07 -32.30 13.82
CA LYS A 2 46.75 -31.92 12.58
C LYS A 2 46.52 -30.41 12.45
N HIS A 3 47.64 -29.74 12.16
CA HIS A 3 47.91 -28.44 11.54
C HIS A 3 46.74 -27.52 11.11
N ALA A 4 46.67 -26.22 11.48
CA ALA A 4 47.65 -25.12 11.31
C ALA A 4 47.68 -24.61 9.85
N ILE A 5 47.75 -23.32 9.48
CA ILE A 5 48.20 -22.09 10.16
C ILE A 5 48.02 -20.87 9.19
N ARG A 6 47.50 -19.74 9.72
CA ARG A 6 47.98 -18.32 9.66
C ARG A 6 48.21 -17.60 8.30
N TYR A 7 48.16 -16.26 8.18
CA TYR A 7 48.50 -15.13 9.09
C TYR A 7 47.56 -13.91 8.83
N LEU A 8 47.05 -13.15 9.82
CA LEU A 8 47.66 -12.21 10.80
C LEU A 8 48.28 -10.93 10.14
N PHE A 9 48.21 -9.67 10.63
CA PHE A 9 47.48 -8.92 11.69
C PHE A 9 48.22 -7.54 11.85
N ILE A 10 47.68 -6.65 12.71
CA ILE A 10 48.34 -5.54 13.48
C ILE A 10 48.47 -4.18 12.74
N LEU A 11 47.93 -3.01 13.14
CA LEU A 11 47.53 -2.34 14.41
C LEU A 11 48.66 -1.68 15.27
N ALA A 12 48.86 -0.37 15.14
CA ALA A 12 49.45 0.53 16.16
C ALA A 12 49.23 1.99 15.69
N GLY A 13 49.00 3.06 16.47
CA GLY A 13 48.96 3.30 17.91
C GLY A 13 49.32 4.77 18.23
N ALA A 14 48.31 5.59 18.59
CA ALA A 14 48.26 6.63 19.65
C ALA A 14 49.16 7.91 19.75
N LEU A 15 48.46 9.09 19.81
CA LEU A 15 48.56 10.29 20.73
C LEU A 15 49.74 11.31 20.56
N LEU A 16 49.66 12.66 20.74
CA LEU A 16 48.65 13.64 21.22
C LEU A 16 49.07 15.14 21.00
N SER A 17 48.10 16.06 21.18
CA SER A 17 48.10 17.54 21.36
C SER A 17 47.96 18.41 20.09
N GLY A 18 47.07 19.40 19.94
CA GLY A 18 46.01 19.97 20.77
C GLY A 18 45.81 21.47 20.43
N ALA A 19 44.70 21.85 19.80
CA ALA A 19 44.16 23.22 19.78
C ALA A 19 42.66 23.21 19.40
N CYS A 20 41.81 23.80 20.24
CA CYS A 20 40.35 23.81 20.14
C CYS A 20 39.81 24.73 19.03
N ALA A 21 38.82 24.26 18.27
CA ALA A 21 37.47 24.88 18.16
C ALA A 21 36.51 24.01 17.31
N GLN A 22 35.41 23.60 17.94
CA GLN A 22 34.08 23.19 17.43
C GLN A 22 33.89 21.97 16.50
N GLU A 23 33.41 20.89 17.14
CA GLU A 23 32.31 20.00 16.77
C GLU A 23 31.79 20.04 15.33
N GLY A 24 32.08 18.98 14.59
CA GLY A 24 31.05 18.32 13.79
C GLY A 24 30.74 16.96 14.42
N PRO A 25 29.46 16.56 14.46
CA PRO A 25 29.11 15.17 14.27
C PRO A 25 28.44 14.99 12.90
N GLU A 26 28.83 13.90 12.24
CA GLU A 26 28.02 13.07 11.32
C GLU A 26 27.30 13.75 10.15
N GLY A 27 27.77 13.43 8.94
CA GLY A 27 27.11 13.75 7.69
C GLY A 27 27.94 13.36 6.48
N ALA A 28 28.35 12.10 6.35
CA ALA A 28 28.74 11.59 5.04
C ALA A 28 27.43 11.50 4.24
N ALA A 29 27.28 12.43 3.28
CA ALA A 29 26.04 12.73 2.59
C ALA A 29 25.27 11.47 2.17
N ASP A 30 24.12 11.22 2.82
CA ASP A 30 23.10 10.31 2.32
C ASP A 30 22.58 10.88 1.00
N GLY A 31 23.08 10.33 -0.10
CA GLY A 31 22.69 10.76 -1.44
C GLY A 31 23.35 9.91 -2.52
N GLU A 32 22.65 9.73 -3.63
CA GLU A 32 23.15 9.03 -4.81
C GLU A 32 23.76 10.02 -5.81
N GLY A 33 24.80 9.58 -6.51
CA GLY A 33 25.35 10.23 -7.70
C GLY A 33 25.26 9.29 -8.90
N THR A 34 25.33 9.84 -10.11
CA THR A 34 25.28 9.07 -11.35
C THR A 34 26.68 8.93 -11.93
N LEU A 35 27.10 7.69 -12.19
CA LEU A 35 28.31 7.35 -12.93
C LEU A 35 27.94 6.96 -14.37
N THR A 36 28.49 7.67 -15.35
CA THR A 36 28.50 7.20 -16.75
C THR A 36 29.86 6.56 -17.02
N LEU A 37 29.87 5.24 -17.22
CA LEU A 37 31.06 4.49 -17.57
C LEU A 37 31.23 4.43 -19.09
N ARG A 38 32.47 4.65 -19.55
CA ARG A 38 32.90 4.36 -20.92
C ARG A 38 34.10 3.43 -20.91
N LEU A 39 34.03 2.40 -21.75
CA LEU A 39 35.09 1.43 -21.93
C LEU A 39 35.86 1.74 -23.20
N LEU A 40 37.16 1.91 -23.06
CA LEU A 40 38.05 2.16 -24.19
C LEU A 40 38.85 0.88 -24.44
N THR A 41 38.53 0.19 -25.53
CA THR A 41 39.34 -0.92 -26.06
C THR A 41 39.93 -0.47 -27.39
N GLY A 42 41.25 -0.40 -27.49
CA GLY A 42 41.96 0.02 -28.71
C GLY A 42 41.95 -1.06 -29.80
N THR A 43 40.78 -1.56 -30.20
CA THR A 43 40.67 -2.52 -31.30
C THR A 43 40.78 -1.76 -32.61
N ARG A 44 41.98 -1.74 -33.22
CA ARG A 44 42.07 -1.64 -34.68
C ARG A 44 41.25 -2.80 -35.26
N ALA A 45 40.34 -2.47 -36.17
CA ALA A 45 39.58 -3.45 -36.93
C ALA A 45 40.53 -4.21 -37.87
N ASP A 46 41.23 -5.21 -37.32
CA ASP A 46 42.05 -6.13 -38.08
C ASP A 46 41.23 -7.40 -38.36
N GLY A 47 40.57 -7.43 -39.52
CA GLY A 47 40.05 -8.67 -40.14
C GLY A 47 38.66 -9.15 -39.72
N ASP A 48 37.96 -9.77 -40.67
CA ASP A 48 36.54 -10.17 -40.61
C ASP A 48 36.16 -11.04 -39.39
N GLY A 49 35.53 -10.43 -38.36
CA GLY A 49 34.52 -11.11 -37.54
C GLY A 49 34.68 -11.15 -36.02
N TYR A 50 35.79 -10.69 -35.43
CA TYR A 50 35.96 -10.63 -33.96
C TYR A 50 36.02 -9.20 -33.43
N ASP A 51 35.04 -8.80 -32.62
CA ASP A 51 35.14 -7.61 -31.76
C ASP A 51 35.30 -8.06 -30.31
N ALA A 52 36.41 -7.67 -29.68
CA ALA A 52 36.67 -8.00 -28.28
C ALA A 52 35.58 -7.45 -27.35
N ARG A 53 34.85 -6.39 -27.74
CA ARG A 53 33.75 -5.81 -26.94
C ARG A 53 32.50 -6.69 -26.89
N ASP A 54 32.38 -7.64 -27.79
CA ASP A 54 31.29 -8.62 -27.79
C ASP A 54 31.45 -9.66 -26.66
N TYR A 55 32.61 -9.69 -26.00
CA TYR A 55 32.93 -10.66 -24.95
C TYR A 55 33.56 -9.94 -23.75
N GLY A 56 33.21 -10.33 -22.53
CA GLY A 56 33.90 -9.84 -21.34
C GLY A 56 32.98 -9.45 -20.20
N SER A 57 33.43 -8.56 -19.32
CA SER A 57 32.65 -8.14 -18.15
C SER A 57 33.08 -6.82 -17.54
N VAL A 58 32.18 -6.18 -16.80
CA VAL A 58 32.46 -5.05 -15.91
C VAL A 58 32.01 -5.40 -14.51
N ARG A 59 32.88 -5.19 -13.52
CA ARG A 59 32.61 -5.45 -12.11
C ARG A 59 32.93 -4.21 -11.29
N ILE A 60 32.03 -3.83 -10.39
CA ILE A 60 32.18 -2.65 -9.54
C ILE A 60 32.15 -3.07 -8.09
N TYR A 61 33.11 -2.59 -7.32
CA TYR A 61 33.37 -2.94 -5.93
C TYR A 61 33.33 -1.69 -5.05
N ASN A 62 32.91 -1.86 -3.80
CA ASN A 62 33.13 -0.90 -2.72
C ASN A 62 33.94 -1.59 -1.58
N ALA A 63 34.06 -0.93 -0.43
CA ALA A 63 34.75 -1.47 0.75
C ALA A 63 34.14 -2.79 1.30
N GLU A 64 32.86 -3.07 1.01
CA GLU A 64 32.13 -4.25 1.48
C GLU A 64 32.20 -5.43 0.50
N GLY A 65 32.58 -5.18 -0.77
CA GLY A 65 32.76 -6.21 -1.79
C GLY A 65 32.18 -5.82 -3.17
N LEU A 66 31.84 -6.82 -3.98
CA LEU A 66 31.25 -6.65 -5.31
C LEU A 66 29.81 -6.12 -5.19
N ILE A 67 29.51 -5.03 -5.90
CA ILE A 67 28.21 -4.33 -5.86
C ILE A 67 27.41 -4.53 -7.15
N ARG A 68 28.09 -4.56 -8.31
CA ARG A 68 27.48 -4.80 -9.63
C ARG A 68 28.42 -5.60 -10.52
N ALA A 69 27.84 -6.46 -11.35
CA ALA A 69 28.57 -7.18 -12.40
C ALA A 69 27.73 -7.22 -13.68
N TYR A 70 28.37 -6.93 -14.80
CA TYR A 70 27.81 -6.96 -16.15
C TYR A 70 28.66 -7.94 -16.96
N ALA A 71 28.03 -8.88 -17.64
CA ALA A 71 28.69 -9.81 -18.53
C ALA A 71 28.26 -9.52 -19.96
N CYS A 72 29.19 -9.63 -20.90
CA CYS A 72 28.96 -9.36 -22.31
C CYS A 72 29.11 -10.64 -23.12
N SER A 73 28.21 -10.78 -24.08
CA SER A 73 28.20 -11.84 -25.09
C SER A 73 27.81 -11.24 -26.44
N PRO A 74 28.00 -11.96 -27.55
CA PRO A 74 27.58 -11.47 -28.87
C PRO A 74 26.09 -11.12 -28.98
N GLU A 75 25.24 -11.78 -28.16
CA GLU A 75 23.79 -11.51 -28.10
C GLU A 75 23.44 -10.32 -27.19
N SER A 76 24.37 -9.92 -26.31
CA SER A 76 24.24 -8.80 -25.38
C SER A 76 25.61 -8.11 -25.25
N PRO A 77 26.04 -7.38 -26.30
CA PRO A 77 27.35 -6.76 -26.32
C PRO A 77 27.43 -5.62 -25.31
N MET A 78 28.65 -5.23 -24.94
CA MET A 78 28.84 -4.11 -24.02
C MET A 78 28.26 -2.82 -24.61
N PRO A 79 27.35 -2.13 -23.91
CA PRO A 79 26.82 -0.86 -24.40
C PRO A 79 27.92 0.22 -24.45
N GLU A 80 27.84 1.15 -25.40
CA GLU A 80 28.82 2.24 -25.57
C GLU A 80 28.96 3.13 -24.32
N SER A 81 27.94 3.16 -23.46
CA SER A 81 27.99 3.79 -22.15
C SER A 81 27.07 3.07 -21.17
N LEU A 82 27.47 2.98 -19.91
CA LEU A 82 26.65 2.43 -18.83
C LEU A 82 26.42 3.49 -17.76
N ASP A 83 25.15 3.88 -17.55
CA ASP A 83 24.75 4.86 -16.55
C ASP A 83 24.30 4.15 -15.26
N LEU A 84 24.91 4.49 -14.12
CA LEU A 84 24.73 3.81 -12.84
C LEU A 84 24.49 4.81 -11.72
N SER A 85 23.44 4.60 -10.92
CA SER A 85 23.27 5.29 -9.64
C SER A 85 24.04 4.56 -8.54
N LEU A 86 24.99 5.26 -7.92
CA LEU A 86 25.82 4.76 -6.83
C LEU A 86 25.70 5.72 -5.63
N ARG A 87 25.77 5.18 -4.41
CA ARG A 87 25.82 6.02 -3.20
C ARG A 87 27.10 6.85 -3.18
N ALA A 88 27.10 7.97 -2.46
CA ALA A 88 28.32 8.72 -2.25
C ALA A 88 29.38 7.83 -1.54
N GLY A 89 30.58 7.72 -2.12
CA GLY A 89 31.61 6.80 -1.62
C GLY A 89 32.74 6.53 -2.60
N GLU A 90 33.70 5.72 -2.18
CA GLU A 90 34.82 5.26 -3.00
C GLU A 90 34.52 3.87 -3.58
N TYR A 91 34.83 3.71 -4.87
CA TYR A 91 34.55 2.52 -5.66
C TYR A 91 35.76 2.12 -6.50
N THR A 92 35.87 0.83 -6.79
CA THR A 92 36.81 0.27 -7.76
C THR A 92 36.03 -0.38 -8.89
N ILE A 93 36.42 -0.13 -10.13
CA ILE A 93 35.87 -0.80 -11.30
C ILE A 93 36.95 -1.66 -11.96
N GLU A 94 36.56 -2.86 -12.35
CA GLU A 94 37.36 -3.79 -13.14
C GLU A 94 36.59 -4.11 -14.41
N ALA A 95 37.25 -3.97 -15.56
CA ALA A 95 36.66 -4.25 -16.85
C ALA A 95 37.55 -5.19 -17.66
N GLU A 96 36.94 -6.12 -18.35
CA GLU A 96 37.57 -7.09 -19.23
C GLU A 96 36.85 -7.09 -20.57
N ALA A 97 37.60 -7.12 -21.66
CA ALA A 97 37.10 -7.30 -23.01
C ALA A 97 37.85 -8.44 -23.69
N GLY A 98 37.16 -9.21 -24.51
CA GLY A 98 37.66 -10.43 -25.14
C GLY A 98 37.26 -11.69 -24.39
N ASP A 99 37.27 -12.79 -25.12
CA ASP A 99 36.79 -14.10 -24.65
C ASP A 99 37.86 -14.95 -23.97
N ARG A 100 39.06 -14.38 -23.75
CA ARG A 100 40.19 -15.01 -23.08
C ARG A 100 40.64 -16.32 -23.75
N THR A 101 40.49 -16.42 -25.07
CA THR A 101 41.00 -17.56 -25.84
C THR A 101 42.51 -17.72 -25.55
N PRO A 102 42.97 -18.89 -25.04
CA PRO A 102 44.35 -19.04 -24.58
C PRO A 102 45.43 -18.87 -25.66
N ALA A 103 45.11 -19.18 -26.92
CA ALA A 103 45.97 -18.93 -28.07
C ALA A 103 45.11 -18.68 -29.32
N SER A 104 45.29 -17.55 -30.00
CA SER A 104 44.63 -17.25 -31.28
C SER A 104 45.51 -16.38 -32.18
N PHE A 105 45.18 -16.29 -33.47
CA PHE A 105 45.83 -15.31 -34.37
C PHE A 105 45.23 -13.90 -34.24
N ASP A 106 43.96 -13.81 -33.84
CA ASP A 106 43.12 -12.60 -33.96
C ASP A 106 42.29 -12.29 -32.71
N ARG A 107 42.15 -13.23 -31.75
CA ARG A 107 41.29 -13.08 -30.57
C ARG A 107 42.05 -12.46 -29.40
N ARG A 108 42.24 -11.14 -29.45
CA ARG A 108 42.90 -10.37 -28.38
C ARG A 108 41.94 -10.08 -27.21
N SER A 109 42.46 -10.13 -25.99
CA SER A 109 41.79 -9.83 -24.73
C SER A 109 42.48 -8.67 -24.03
N TYR A 110 41.70 -7.87 -23.30
CA TYR A 110 42.10 -6.63 -22.66
C TYR A 110 41.52 -6.55 -21.26
N ALA A 111 42.22 -5.90 -20.33
CA ALA A 111 41.74 -5.67 -18.97
C ALA A 111 42.13 -4.28 -18.46
N GLY A 112 41.23 -3.65 -17.71
CA GLY A 112 41.40 -2.33 -17.13
C GLY A 112 40.87 -2.27 -15.70
N LYS A 113 41.49 -1.46 -14.85
CA LYS A 113 41.10 -1.27 -13.45
C LYS A 113 41.30 0.18 -13.05
N GLU A 114 40.27 0.78 -12.48
CA GLU A 114 40.30 2.17 -12.01
C GLU A 114 39.62 2.30 -10.65
N THR A 115 40.07 3.27 -9.85
CA THR A 115 39.46 3.65 -8.57
C THR A 115 38.90 5.06 -8.67
N PHE A 116 37.69 5.29 -8.16
CA PHE A 116 37.00 6.56 -8.28
C PHE A 116 36.10 6.82 -7.08
N THR A 117 35.67 8.08 -6.94
CA THR A 117 34.76 8.53 -5.89
C THR A 117 33.47 9.08 -6.50
N VAL A 118 32.34 8.88 -5.83
CA VAL A 118 31.06 9.48 -6.23
C VAL A 118 30.65 10.43 -5.12
N ALA A 119 30.35 11.69 -5.45
CA ALA A 119 29.68 12.60 -4.53
C ALA A 119 28.16 12.60 -4.75
N ALA A 120 27.40 12.91 -3.70
CA ALA A 120 25.95 13.02 -3.78
C ALA A 120 25.53 14.12 -4.79
N GLY A 121 24.60 13.79 -5.69
CA GLY A 121 24.12 14.70 -6.74
C GLY A 121 25.11 14.95 -7.89
N GLU A 122 26.30 14.32 -7.87
CA GLU A 122 27.29 14.44 -8.92
C GLU A 122 26.93 13.54 -10.12
N LYS A 123 27.09 14.08 -11.33
CA LYS A 123 27.20 13.27 -12.55
C LYS A 123 28.68 13.15 -12.90
N ARG A 124 29.24 11.95 -12.78
CA ARG A 124 30.65 11.66 -13.05
C ARG A 124 30.77 10.77 -14.28
N GLU A 125 31.57 11.20 -15.24
CA GLU A 125 31.99 10.33 -16.35
C GLU A 125 33.33 9.68 -15.98
N LEU A 126 33.44 8.37 -16.17
CA LEU A 126 34.67 7.63 -15.91
C LEU A 126 35.04 6.80 -17.15
N GLU A 127 36.27 6.99 -17.60
CA GLU A 127 36.89 6.19 -18.64
C GLU A 127 37.77 5.12 -18.02
N VAL A 128 37.49 3.85 -18.29
CA VAL A 128 38.35 2.74 -17.88
C VAL A 128 39.20 2.34 -19.07
N ARG A 129 40.52 2.49 -18.91
CA ARG A 129 41.51 2.14 -19.94
C ARG A 129 41.84 0.66 -19.85
N CYS A 130 41.38 -0.12 -20.82
CA CYS A 130 41.69 -1.54 -20.91
C CYS A 130 42.99 -1.76 -21.71
N LYS A 131 44.00 -2.32 -21.06
CA LYS A 131 45.29 -2.65 -21.69
C LYS A 131 45.29 -4.07 -22.22
N LEU A 132 46.13 -4.33 -23.24
CA LEU A 132 46.29 -5.67 -23.79
C LEU A 132 46.69 -6.66 -22.68
N LEU A 133 45.97 -7.77 -22.59
CA LEU A 133 46.25 -8.82 -21.62
C LEU A 133 47.15 -9.91 -22.22
N ASN A 134 47.01 -10.21 -23.51
CA ASN A 134 47.80 -11.21 -24.19
C ASN A 134 49.29 -10.83 -24.30
N SER A 135 50.14 -11.85 -24.34
CA SER A 135 51.48 -11.73 -24.90
C SER A 135 51.42 -12.00 -26.40
N LEU A 136 52.01 -11.12 -27.21
CA LEU A 136 52.05 -11.25 -28.66
C LEU A 136 53.35 -11.92 -29.08
N VAL A 137 53.28 -12.87 -30.00
CA VAL A 137 54.45 -13.48 -30.62
C VAL A 137 54.35 -13.36 -32.13
N GLU A 138 55.29 -12.63 -32.72
CA GLU A 138 55.44 -12.50 -34.17
C GLU A 138 56.50 -13.50 -34.65
N VAL A 139 56.10 -14.42 -35.52
CA VAL A 139 57.01 -15.37 -36.16
C VAL A 139 57.40 -14.83 -37.52
N ARG A 140 58.72 -14.75 -37.78
CA ARG A 140 59.29 -14.36 -39.06
C ARG A 140 60.16 -15.48 -39.62
N PHE A 141 59.80 -16.01 -40.78
CA PHE A 141 60.60 -16.92 -41.58
C PHE A 141 61.49 -16.11 -42.51
N ASP A 142 62.79 -16.03 -42.21
CA ASP A 142 63.74 -15.32 -43.07
C ASP A 142 63.77 -15.92 -44.48
N GLU A 143 64.17 -15.13 -45.48
CA GLU A 143 64.27 -15.60 -46.87
C GLU A 143 65.15 -16.86 -46.99
N THR A 144 66.12 -17.04 -46.09
CA THR A 144 66.92 -18.26 -46.02
C THR A 144 66.10 -19.52 -45.74
N ILE A 145 65.02 -19.46 -44.95
CA ILE A 145 64.10 -20.59 -44.75
C ILE A 145 63.37 -20.86 -46.07
N ARG A 146 62.76 -19.83 -46.66
CA ARG A 146 61.96 -19.92 -47.89
C ARG A 146 62.75 -20.45 -49.10
N ARG A 147 64.07 -20.18 -49.15
CA ARG A 147 64.97 -20.65 -50.23
C ARG A 147 65.46 -22.08 -50.05
N ASN A 148 65.51 -22.59 -48.82
CA ASN A 148 66.18 -23.87 -48.51
C ASN A 148 65.21 -25.00 -48.11
N PHE A 149 63.97 -24.68 -47.75
CA PHE A 149 62.93 -25.65 -47.40
C PHE A 149 61.82 -25.68 -48.44
N GLY A 150 61.12 -26.82 -48.54
CA GLY A 150 59.88 -26.93 -49.31
C GLY A 150 58.77 -26.07 -48.72
N THR A 151 57.60 -26.04 -49.36
CA THR A 151 56.44 -25.26 -48.88
C THR A 151 55.77 -25.85 -47.63
N ASP A 152 56.35 -26.89 -47.04
CA ASP A 152 55.85 -27.63 -45.87
C ASP A 152 56.44 -27.13 -44.54
N PHE A 153 57.30 -26.11 -44.57
CA PHE A 153 57.86 -25.55 -43.34
C PHE A 153 56.78 -24.91 -42.46
N ARG A 154 56.95 -25.04 -41.15
CA ARG A 154 56.06 -24.44 -40.15
C ARG A 154 56.77 -24.20 -38.81
N ALA A 155 56.21 -23.31 -38.01
CA ALA A 155 56.53 -23.15 -36.60
C ALA A 155 55.28 -23.38 -35.75
N ASP A 156 55.30 -24.39 -34.89
CA ASP A 156 54.27 -24.65 -33.88
C ASP A 156 54.68 -23.96 -32.58
N LEU A 157 53.81 -23.14 -31.97
CA LEU A 157 54.05 -22.41 -30.72
C LEU A 157 53.01 -22.80 -29.67
N CYS A 158 53.41 -22.92 -28.40
CA CYS A 158 52.56 -23.31 -27.28
C CYS A 158 52.93 -22.53 -26.00
N ALA A 159 51.97 -22.21 -25.15
CA ALA A 159 52.26 -21.73 -23.80
C ALA A 159 52.45 -22.94 -22.87
N ALA A 160 53.70 -23.39 -22.70
CA ALA A 160 54.07 -24.46 -21.78
C ALA A 160 55.58 -24.42 -21.46
N GLU A 161 56.00 -25.09 -20.39
CA GLU A 161 57.41 -25.18 -19.99
C GLU A 161 58.29 -25.89 -21.03
N THR A 162 57.76 -26.91 -21.72
CA THR A 162 58.48 -27.68 -22.74
C THR A 162 57.58 -28.01 -23.92
N PHE A 163 58.15 -28.10 -25.12
CA PHE A 163 57.40 -28.45 -26.33
C PHE A 163 57.06 -29.96 -26.36
N ASP A 164 55.76 -30.30 -26.36
CA ASP A 164 55.25 -31.66 -26.56
C ASP A 164 54.49 -31.73 -27.89
N ALA A 165 55.07 -32.46 -28.84
CA ALA A 165 54.53 -32.67 -30.19
C ALA A 165 53.16 -33.34 -30.19
N GLU A 166 52.98 -34.35 -29.33
CA GLU A 166 51.74 -35.11 -29.27
C GLU A 166 50.64 -34.25 -28.64
N ALA A 167 50.97 -33.46 -27.61
CA ALA A 167 50.02 -32.55 -26.97
C ALA A 167 49.55 -31.44 -27.93
N VAL A 168 50.46 -30.88 -28.74
CA VAL A 168 50.13 -29.90 -29.78
C VAL A 168 49.26 -30.52 -30.88
N GLU A 169 49.64 -31.68 -31.41
CA GLU A 169 48.90 -32.35 -32.50
C GLU A 169 47.51 -32.86 -32.06
N SER A 170 47.37 -33.28 -30.80
CA SER A 170 46.08 -33.70 -30.22
C SER A 170 45.23 -32.54 -29.70
N GLY A 171 45.73 -31.30 -29.72
CA GLY A 171 45.04 -30.12 -29.18
C GLY A 171 44.92 -30.11 -27.65
N ARG A 172 45.73 -30.90 -26.93
CA ARG A 172 45.76 -30.92 -25.45
C ARG A 172 46.38 -29.66 -24.85
N VAL A 173 47.19 -28.94 -25.62
CA VAL A 173 47.73 -27.62 -25.25
C VAL A 173 47.31 -26.59 -26.30
N PRO A 174 46.83 -25.40 -25.87
CA PRO A 174 46.59 -24.29 -26.78
C PRO A 174 47.86 -23.95 -27.55
N SER A 175 47.77 -23.95 -28.88
CA SER A 175 48.94 -23.79 -29.75
C SER A 175 48.56 -23.11 -31.06
N LEU A 176 49.54 -22.42 -31.66
CA LEU A 176 49.41 -21.77 -32.97
C LEU A 176 50.43 -22.34 -33.94
N ARG A 177 49.99 -22.59 -35.17
CA ARG A 177 50.83 -23.10 -36.26
C ARG A 177 51.02 -22.02 -37.32
N PHE A 178 52.24 -21.51 -37.41
CA PHE A 178 52.64 -20.53 -38.40
C PHE A 178 53.21 -21.24 -39.62
N THR A 179 52.62 -21.03 -40.78
CA THR A 179 53.11 -21.51 -42.09
C THR A 179 53.66 -20.38 -42.96
N ASP A 180 53.50 -19.13 -42.51
CA ASP A 180 54.06 -17.92 -43.09
C ASP A 180 54.33 -16.90 -41.97
N ASP A 181 54.91 -15.75 -42.31
CA ASP A 181 55.10 -14.65 -41.35
C ASP A 181 53.75 -14.24 -40.77
N GLY A 182 53.69 -14.05 -39.46
CA GLY A 182 52.45 -13.69 -38.79
C GLY A 182 52.59 -13.47 -37.30
N GLU A 183 51.57 -12.88 -36.70
CA GLU A 183 51.49 -12.62 -35.27
C GLU A 183 50.40 -13.48 -34.64
N GLY A 184 50.66 -14.01 -33.45
CA GLY A 184 49.68 -14.71 -32.64
C GLY A 184 49.65 -14.15 -31.23
N CYS A 185 48.47 -14.19 -30.60
CA CYS A 185 48.27 -13.81 -29.21
C CYS A 185 48.20 -15.06 -28.32
N PHE A 186 48.87 -14.99 -27.17
CA PHE A 186 48.89 -16.04 -26.15
C PHE A 186 48.44 -15.45 -24.81
N LEU A 187 47.62 -16.21 -24.09
CA LEU A 187 47.17 -15.88 -22.75
C LEU A 187 47.58 -17.04 -21.83
N PRO A 188 48.80 -17.01 -21.27
CA PRO A 188 49.31 -18.10 -20.46
C PRO A 188 48.47 -18.31 -19.20
N ASP A 189 48.36 -19.58 -18.76
CA ASP A 189 47.77 -19.90 -17.45
C ASP A 189 48.60 -19.29 -16.32
N GLU A 190 47.98 -19.08 -15.16
CA GLU A 190 48.61 -18.47 -13.98
C GLU A 190 49.87 -19.26 -13.56
N GLY A 191 51.04 -18.62 -13.65
CA GLY A 191 52.34 -19.23 -13.37
C GLY A 191 53.12 -19.72 -14.60
N THR A 192 52.55 -19.66 -15.81
CA THR A 192 53.24 -20.00 -17.06
C THR A 192 53.93 -18.77 -17.65
N GLU A 193 55.24 -18.67 -17.48
CA GLU A 193 56.06 -17.56 -18.03
C GLU A 193 56.85 -17.99 -19.28
N THR A 194 56.43 -19.07 -19.95
CA THR A 194 57.19 -19.66 -21.06
C THR A 194 56.31 -19.94 -22.27
N ILE A 195 56.78 -19.55 -23.46
CA ILE A 195 56.22 -19.97 -24.76
C ILE A 195 57.24 -20.88 -25.46
N CYS A 196 56.89 -22.15 -25.62
CA CYS A 196 57.64 -23.14 -26.37
C CYS A 196 57.38 -23.04 -27.87
N TRP A 197 58.39 -23.35 -28.69
CA TRP A 197 58.23 -23.40 -30.14
C TRP A 197 58.98 -24.58 -30.77
N ARG A 198 58.46 -25.05 -31.90
CA ARG A 198 59.07 -26.07 -32.76
C ARG A 198 58.98 -25.64 -34.21
N PHE A 199 60.13 -25.51 -34.87
CA PHE A 199 60.22 -25.46 -36.32
C PHE A 199 60.28 -26.87 -36.91
N THR A 200 59.57 -27.12 -38.00
CA THR A 200 59.67 -28.33 -38.81
C THR A 200 59.63 -27.96 -40.29
N GLY A 201 60.49 -28.54 -41.14
CA GLY A 201 60.41 -28.39 -42.59
C GLY A 201 61.31 -29.35 -43.36
N THR A 202 60.98 -29.63 -44.62
CA THR A 202 61.76 -30.55 -45.47
C THR A 202 62.80 -29.82 -46.32
N HIS A 203 64.08 -30.11 -46.10
CA HIS A 203 65.18 -29.60 -46.92
C HIS A 203 65.49 -30.56 -48.07
N ALA A 204 65.65 -30.04 -49.30
CA ALA A 204 65.78 -30.84 -50.53
C ALA A 204 66.87 -31.93 -50.48
N GLU A 205 67.98 -31.67 -49.80
CA GLU A 205 69.11 -32.62 -49.67
C GLU A 205 69.18 -33.38 -48.34
N ARG A 206 68.50 -32.89 -47.29
CA ARG A 206 68.71 -33.35 -45.90
C ARG A 206 67.50 -34.03 -45.27
N GLY A 207 66.36 -34.02 -45.96
CA GLY A 207 65.11 -34.52 -45.41
C GLY A 207 64.51 -33.55 -44.40
N GLU A 208 63.66 -34.07 -43.51
CA GLU A 208 62.99 -33.28 -42.48
C GLU A 208 64.00 -32.77 -41.44
N ILE A 209 63.93 -31.46 -41.15
CA ILE A 209 64.68 -30.82 -40.07
C ILE A 209 63.69 -30.30 -39.05
N THR A 210 63.93 -30.61 -37.78
CA THR A 210 63.16 -30.09 -36.64
C THR A 210 64.09 -29.36 -35.66
N LYS A 211 63.63 -28.23 -35.12
CA LYS A 211 64.33 -27.48 -34.07
C LYS A 211 63.31 -27.00 -33.03
N THR A 212 63.64 -27.11 -31.75
CA THR A 212 62.81 -26.59 -30.66
C THR A 212 63.55 -25.50 -29.88
N GLY A 213 62.77 -24.63 -29.26
CA GLY A 213 63.24 -23.61 -28.34
C GLY A 213 62.11 -23.09 -27.46
N PHE A 214 62.41 -22.07 -26.65
CA PHE A 214 61.43 -21.42 -25.80
C PHE A 214 61.74 -19.93 -25.66
N ILE A 215 60.72 -19.16 -25.30
CA ILE A 215 60.75 -17.76 -24.86
C ILE A 215 60.44 -17.81 -23.37
N GLY A 216 61.38 -17.44 -22.51
CA GLY A 216 61.19 -17.41 -21.04
C GLY A 216 60.88 -15.99 -20.54
N GLU A 217 60.43 -15.90 -19.30
CA GLU A 217 60.04 -14.62 -18.65
C GLU A 217 58.99 -13.84 -19.47
N VAL A 218 58.03 -14.56 -20.07
CA VAL A 218 56.95 -13.97 -20.86
C VAL A 218 56.08 -13.11 -19.97
N LYS A 219 56.02 -11.81 -20.26
CA LYS A 219 55.22 -10.84 -19.53
C LYS A 219 53.85 -10.67 -20.19
N PRO A 220 52.77 -10.51 -19.40
CA PRO A 220 51.50 -10.02 -19.91
C PRO A 220 51.72 -8.73 -20.71
N ALA A 221 50.92 -8.55 -21.76
CA ALA A 221 51.04 -7.46 -22.73
C ALA A 221 52.32 -7.43 -23.60
N GLY A 222 53.36 -8.22 -23.31
CA GLY A 222 54.65 -8.17 -24.02
C GLY A 222 54.59 -8.64 -25.48
N LYS A 223 55.41 -8.05 -26.37
CA LYS A 223 55.56 -8.47 -27.77
C LYS A 223 56.94 -9.10 -28.01
N TYR A 224 56.95 -10.29 -28.60
CA TYR A 224 58.14 -11.10 -28.84
C TYR A 224 58.27 -11.42 -30.33
N ILE A 225 59.39 -11.07 -30.95
CA ILE A 225 59.62 -11.33 -32.37
C ILE A 225 60.61 -12.49 -32.51
N LEU A 226 60.10 -13.64 -32.94
CA LEU A 226 60.87 -14.86 -33.20
C LEU A 226 61.24 -14.93 -34.68
N THR A 227 62.49 -14.60 -35.02
CA THR A 227 62.99 -14.74 -36.39
C THR A 227 63.75 -16.05 -36.56
N LEU A 228 63.27 -16.90 -37.47
CA LEU A 228 63.85 -18.20 -37.82
C LEU A 228 64.69 -18.07 -39.09
N ARG A 229 65.97 -18.50 -39.01
CA ARG A 229 66.97 -18.40 -40.09
C ARG A 229 67.67 -19.72 -40.33
N TYR A 230 67.84 -20.09 -41.60
CA TYR A 230 68.68 -21.22 -41.97
C TYR A 230 70.13 -20.78 -42.18
N SER A 231 71.09 -21.42 -41.51
CA SER A 231 72.51 -21.14 -41.68
C SER A 231 73.27 -22.37 -42.17
N LYS A 232 73.88 -22.25 -43.36
CA LYS A 232 74.74 -23.30 -43.93
C LYS A 232 76.07 -23.44 -43.18
N ASP A 233 76.54 -22.35 -42.57
CA ASP A 233 77.85 -22.26 -41.92
C ASP A 233 77.86 -22.87 -40.50
N LEU A 234 76.69 -23.16 -39.94
CA LEU A 234 76.47 -23.88 -38.67
C LEU A 234 76.02 -25.33 -38.91
N GLY A 235 76.62 -26.02 -39.88
CA GLY A 235 76.35 -27.44 -40.14
C GLY A 235 74.98 -27.75 -40.77
N GLY A 236 74.19 -26.74 -41.14
CA GLY A 236 72.82 -26.87 -41.65
C GLY A 236 71.74 -26.79 -40.56
N GLU A 237 72.04 -26.20 -39.40
CA GLU A 237 71.05 -25.96 -38.35
C GLU A 237 70.17 -24.72 -38.62
N VAL A 238 68.93 -24.77 -38.13
CA VAL A 238 68.06 -23.61 -38.01
C VAL A 238 68.46 -22.84 -36.76
N SER A 239 68.91 -21.61 -36.94
CA SER A 239 69.20 -20.64 -35.89
C SER A 239 68.01 -19.71 -35.68
N PHE A 240 67.85 -19.19 -34.48
CA PHE A 240 66.81 -18.19 -34.19
C PHE A 240 67.41 -16.95 -33.55
N THR A 241 66.72 -15.82 -33.73
CA THR A 241 66.97 -14.58 -32.98
C THR A 241 65.65 -14.19 -32.33
N LEU A 242 65.69 -13.91 -31.03
CA LEU A 242 64.57 -13.37 -30.27
C LEU A 242 64.84 -11.89 -30.03
N GLU A 243 63.94 -11.04 -30.53
CA GLU A 243 63.89 -9.63 -30.20
C GLU A 243 62.69 -9.42 -29.27
N ILE A 244 62.93 -8.80 -28.12
CA ILE A 244 61.87 -8.42 -27.19
C ILE A 244 61.55 -6.97 -27.53
N ASP A 245 60.32 -6.75 -27.99
CA ASP A 245 59.80 -5.41 -28.23
C ASP A 245 59.16 -4.91 -26.93
N ASP A 246 59.94 -4.13 -26.16
CA ASP A 246 59.48 -3.48 -24.94
C ASP A 246 58.52 -2.31 -25.24
N THR A 247 58.37 -1.93 -26.52
CA THR A 247 57.37 -0.97 -27.00
C THR A 247 56.14 -1.75 -27.46
N THR A 248 55.48 -2.40 -26.51
CA THR A 248 54.12 -2.90 -26.73
C THR A 248 53.30 -1.70 -27.18
N ASP A 249 52.78 -1.76 -28.40
CA ASP A 249 52.10 -0.68 -29.10
C ASP A 249 51.00 -0.06 -28.22
N ASP A 250 51.36 0.90 -27.36
CA ASP A 250 50.47 1.90 -26.78
C ASP A 250 50.07 2.79 -27.96
N SER A 251 49.30 2.21 -28.88
CA SER A 251 48.66 2.94 -29.96
C SER A 251 47.53 3.74 -29.33
N ASP A 252 47.87 4.97 -28.95
CA ASP A 252 46.93 6.07 -28.81
C ASP A 252 46.30 6.34 -30.19
N ASP A 253 45.32 5.54 -30.57
CA ASP A 253 44.28 5.99 -31.50
C ASP A 253 43.13 6.52 -30.63
N VAL A 254 43.07 7.84 -30.47
CA VAL A 254 41.83 8.52 -30.05
C VAL A 254 40.82 8.32 -31.18
N ILE A 255 40.14 7.18 -31.16
CA ILE A 255 38.93 6.97 -31.93
C ILE A 255 37.84 7.74 -31.18
N LEU A 256 37.54 8.94 -31.69
CA LEU A 256 36.38 9.69 -31.28
C LEU A 256 35.13 8.92 -31.76
N VAL A 257 34.68 7.92 -30.99
CA VAL A 257 33.33 7.36 -31.16
C VAL A 257 32.39 8.48 -30.77
N ASN A 258 31.93 9.18 -31.77
CA ASN A 258 30.96 10.24 -31.61
C ASN A 258 29.61 9.53 -31.70
N PRO A 259 28.83 9.33 -30.62
CA PRO A 259 27.53 8.68 -30.75
C PRO A 259 26.55 9.62 -31.48
N ALA A 260 25.48 9.05 -32.04
CA ALA A 260 24.32 9.85 -32.46
C ALA A 260 23.80 10.66 -31.25
N PRO A 261 23.06 11.75 -31.46
CA PRO A 261 22.49 12.52 -30.35
C PRO A 261 21.72 11.63 -29.38
N SER A 262 21.76 11.86 -28.07
CA SER A 262 20.88 11.17 -27.11
C SER A 262 19.80 12.13 -26.64
N ILE A 263 18.55 11.68 -26.55
CA ILE A 263 17.43 12.45 -25.99
C ILE A 263 16.96 11.72 -24.72
N ARG A 264 16.93 12.41 -23.59
CA ARG A 264 16.59 11.82 -22.29
C ARG A 264 15.70 12.73 -21.49
N TRP A 265 14.82 12.13 -20.68
CA TRP A 265 14.10 12.80 -19.59
C TRP A 265 14.62 12.20 -18.28
N GLY A 266 15.28 12.99 -17.44
CA GLY A 266 16.04 12.47 -16.30
C GLY A 266 15.20 11.55 -15.39
N GLY A 267 15.68 10.32 -15.15
CA GLY A 267 15.04 9.34 -14.25
C GLY A 267 13.74 8.71 -14.78
N ASN A 268 13.27 9.10 -15.97
CA ASN A 268 12.01 8.67 -16.56
C ASN A 268 12.27 7.92 -17.88
N ASP A 269 11.52 6.84 -18.12
CA ASP A 269 11.55 6.09 -19.38
C ASP A 269 10.61 6.73 -20.42
N LEU A 270 11.15 7.16 -21.57
CA LEU A 270 10.36 7.78 -22.64
C LEU A 270 9.45 6.79 -23.39
N GLU A 271 9.58 5.47 -23.16
CA GLU A 271 8.61 4.49 -23.67
C GLU A 271 7.32 4.41 -22.84
N GLU A 272 7.34 4.92 -21.61
CA GLU A 272 6.15 4.98 -20.75
C GLU A 272 5.26 6.19 -21.04
N ARG A 273 3.99 6.10 -20.64
CA ARG A 273 2.98 7.16 -20.76
C ARG A 273 2.71 7.75 -19.38
N TYR A 274 2.88 9.06 -19.23
CA TYR A 274 2.84 9.73 -17.93
C TYR A 274 1.56 10.57 -17.75
N PRO A 275 0.86 10.47 -16.61
CA PRO A 275 -0.25 11.36 -16.30
C PRO A 275 0.26 12.78 -16.04
N MET A 276 -0.32 13.76 -16.74
CA MET A 276 0.01 15.17 -16.56
C MET A 276 -0.62 15.73 -15.28
N SER A 277 0.11 16.60 -14.59
CA SER A 277 -0.35 17.32 -13.40
C SER A 277 0.10 18.78 -13.45
N GLU A 278 -0.59 19.66 -12.72
CA GLU A 278 -0.21 21.07 -12.63
C GLU A 278 1.19 21.21 -12.00
N GLY A 279 2.05 22.03 -12.63
CA GLY A 279 3.44 22.20 -12.19
C GLY A 279 4.40 21.06 -12.56
N MET A 280 3.94 20.04 -13.30
CA MET A 280 4.80 18.96 -13.81
C MET A 280 5.97 19.53 -14.62
N GLN A 281 7.18 19.13 -14.24
CA GLN A 281 8.41 19.45 -14.96
C GLN A 281 8.79 18.32 -15.92
N VAL A 282 9.14 18.70 -17.14
CA VAL A 282 9.59 17.77 -18.18
C VAL A 282 10.94 18.28 -18.66
N ALA A 283 11.96 18.04 -17.84
CA ALA A 283 13.33 18.47 -18.08
C ALA A 283 14.02 17.51 -19.05
N LEU A 284 14.04 17.88 -20.33
CA LEU A 284 14.70 17.13 -21.39
C LEU A 284 16.17 17.53 -21.54
N GLU A 285 17.02 16.53 -21.76
CA GLU A 285 18.44 16.68 -22.05
C GLU A 285 18.75 16.05 -23.41
N ILE A 286 19.32 16.85 -24.31
CA ILE A 286 19.86 16.40 -25.59
C ILE A 286 21.38 16.54 -25.54
N LYS A 287 22.09 15.42 -25.69
CA LYS A 287 23.56 15.41 -25.84
C LYS A 287 23.93 15.05 -27.27
N ALA A 288 24.63 15.94 -27.97
CA ALA A 288 25.09 15.75 -29.34
C ALA A 288 26.58 16.09 -29.45
N PHE A 289 27.45 15.08 -29.47
CA PHE A 289 28.90 15.28 -29.38
C PHE A 289 29.48 16.11 -30.54
N ASN A 290 28.89 16.01 -31.73
CA ASN A 290 29.20 16.83 -32.91
C ASN A 290 28.51 18.20 -32.96
N GLY A 291 27.69 18.51 -31.96
CA GLY A 291 26.78 19.65 -32.00
C GLY A 291 25.53 19.33 -32.83
N ILE A 292 24.40 19.88 -32.39
CA ILE A 292 23.12 19.75 -33.07
C ILE A 292 23.17 20.47 -34.43
N GLU A 293 22.79 19.80 -35.51
CA GLU A 293 22.56 20.39 -36.83
C GLU A 293 21.08 20.68 -37.06
N ALA A 294 20.21 19.74 -36.70
CA ALA A 294 18.75 19.90 -36.75
C ALA A 294 18.11 19.32 -35.49
N LEU A 295 17.04 19.98 -35.03
CA LEU A 295 16.20 19.48 -33.94
C LEU A 295 14.75 19.71 -34.34
N ARG A 296 14.01 18.63 -34.59
CA ARG A 296 12.61 18.68 -35.03
C ARG A 296 11.70 18.21 -33.93
N ALA A 297 10.58 18.90 -33.76
CA ALA A 297 9.48 18.50 -32.90
C ALA A 297 8.26 18.16 -33.76
N GLN A 298 7.59 17.06 -33.44
CA GLN A 298 6.32 16.67 -34.03
C GLN A 298 5.31 16.45 -32.91
N ILE A 299 4.15 17.11 -33.00
CA ILE A 299 3.08 17.04 -32.01
C ILE A 299 1.92 16.24 -32.57
N ALA A 300 1.57 15.15 -31.88
CA ALA A 300 0.33 14.42 -32.09
C ALA A 300 -0.56 14.57 -30.86
N SER A 301 -1.65 15.33 -30.99
CA SER A 301 -2.53 15.65 -29.86
C SER A 301 -3.95 15.92 -30.36
N PRO A 302 -5.00 15.38 -29.68
CA PRO A 302 -6.39 15.63 -30.05
C PRO A 302 -6.84 17.07 -29.76
N VAL A 303 -6.16 17.77 -28.83
CA VAL A 303 -6.51 19.15 -28.43
C VAL A 303 -5.61 20.21 -29.06
N LEU A 304 -4.49 19.80 -29.66
CA LEU A 304 -3.62 20.66 -30.48
C LEU A 304 -3.68 20.17 -31.93
N THR A 305 -4.86 20.33 -32.55
CA THR A 305 -5.05 20.04 -33.98
C THR A 305 -4.19 20.95 -34.85
N ALA A 306 -3.99 20.61 -36.13
CA ALA A 306 -3.25 21.48 -37.06
C ALA A 306 -3.83 22.91 -37.14
N GLU A 307 -5.15 23.05 -37.03
CA GLU A 307 -5.86 24.33 -36.98
C GLU A 307 -5.50 25.10 -35.70
N THR A 308 -5.58 24.42 -34.54
CA THR A 308 -5.24 25.00 -33.24
C THR A 308 -3.78 25.43 -33.16
N LEU A 309 -2.86 24.59 -33.69
CA LEU A 309 -1.44 24.93 -33.78
C LEU A 309 -1.23 26.15 -34.67
N ALA A 310 -1.93 26.26 -35.81
CA ALA A 310 -1.83 27.42 -36.70
C ALA A 310 -2.31 28.72 -36.03
N GLU A 311 -3.36 28.67 -35.21
CA GLU A 311 -3.81 29.83 -34.40
C GLU A 311 -2.74 30.30 -33.40
N MET A 312 -1.90 29.39 -32.94
CA MET A 312 -0.75 29.67 -32.07
C MET A 312 0.53 30.02 -32.85
N HIS A 313 0.47 30.17 -34.18
CA HIS A 313 1.64 30.33 -35.05
C HIS A 313 2.62 29.14 -35.02
N LEU A 314 2.12 27.94 -34.71
CA LEU A 314 2.85 26.67 -34.72
C LEU A 314 2.39 25.77 -35.87
N ALA A 315 3.10 24.66 -36.08
CA ALA A 315 2.76 23.63 -37.05
C ALA A 315 2.88 22.23 -36.42
N PRO A 316 2.22 21.19 -36.99
CA PRO A 316 2.33 19.82 -36.49
C PRO A 316 3.75 19.25 -36.47
N GLU A 317 4.61 19.73 -37.38
CA GLU A 317 6.05 19.48 -37.39
C GLU A 317 6.79 20.82 -37.50
N MET A 318 7.82 21.00 -36.68
CA MET A 318 8.56 22.25 -36.52
C MET A 318 10.06 21.98 -36.42
N ASP A 319 10.86 22.82 -37.07
CA ASP A 319 12.31 22.85 -36.90
C ASP A 319 12.63 23.88 -35.80
N LEU A 320 13.17 23.40 -34.69
CA LEU A 320 13.51 24.24 -33.54
C LEU A 320 14.79 25.05 -33.79
N VAL A 321 15.69 24.60 -34.67
CA VAL A 321 16.92 25.32 -35.02
C VAL A 321 16.61 26.44 -36.02
N HIS A 322 15.73 26.17 -36.99
CA HIS A 322 15.28 27.13 -38.00
C HIS A 322 13.75 27.25 -38.02
N PRO A 323 13.13 27.91 -37.02
CA PRO A 323 11.68 28.13 -37.01
C PRO A 323 11.22 28.87 -38.27
N ALA A 324 10.01 28.58 -38.74
CA ALA A 324 9.50 29.12 -40.01
C ALA A 324 9.22 30.64 -39.97
N SER A 325 9.04 31.21 -38.77
CA SER A 325 8.86 32.65 -38.56
C SER A 325 9.32 33.08 -37.16
N GLU A 326 9.45 34.38 -36.92
CA GLU A 326 9.78 34.93 -35.60
C GLU A 326 8.67 34.67 -34.58
N GLU A 327 7.41 34.69 -35.01
CA GLU A 327 6.25 34.39 -34.16
C GLU A 327 6.27 32.92 -33.70
N MET A 328 6.63 31.99 -34.59
CA MET A 328 6.80 30.58 -34.23
C MET A 328 7.90 30.41 -33.18
N ALA A 329 9.05 31.07 -33.37
CA ALA A 329 10.16 31.01 -32.40
C ALA A 329 9.75 31.55 -31.02
N ALA A 330 9.01 32.65 -30.99
CA ALA A 330 8.51 33.25 -29.76
C ALA A 330 7.52 32.32 -29.04
N GLN A 331 6.58 31.72 -29.77
CA GLN A 331 5.62 30.79 -29.18
C GLN A 331 6.27 29.50 -28.67
N LEU A 332 7.26 28.97 -29.40
CA LEU A 332 8.03 27.81 -28.95
C LEU A 332 8.74 28.08 -27.62
N THR A 333 9.39 29.24 -27.52
CA THR A 333 10.05 29.69 -26.30
C THR A 333 9.06 29.84 -25.14
N ALA A 334 7.87 30.38 -25.39
CA ALA A 334 6.82 30.53 -24.39
C ALA A 334 6.32 29.18 -23.84
N LEU A 335 6.32 28.13 -24.66
CA LEU A 335 5.95 26.76 -24.26
C LEU A 335 7.12 25.97 -23.65
N GLY A 336 8.31 26.57 -23.53
CA GLY A 336 9.50 25.93 -22.97
C GLY A 336 10.37 25.17 -23.98
N PHE A 337 10.03 25.19 -25.27
CA PHE A 337 10.92 24.68 -26.31
C PHE A 337 12.09 25.64 -26.53
N PRO A 338 13.31 25.13 -26.77
CA PRO A 338 14.37 25.96 -27.30
C PRO A 338 14.02 26.33 -28.74
N ALA A 339 14.33 27.56 -29.17
CA ALA A 339 14.09 28.00 -30.54
C ALA A 339 15.21 28.90 -31.06
N GLY A 340 15.55 28.72 -32.34
CA GLY A 340 16.45 29.57 -33.11
C GLY A 340 17.88 29.05 -33.25
N ALA A 341 18.67 29.82 -34.01
CA ALA A 341 20.00 29.43 -34.45
C ALA A 341 21.02 29.21 -33.31
N THR A 342 20.71 29.66 -32.09
CA THR A 342 21.55 29.43 -30.90
C THR A 342 21.62 27.96 -30.49
N ILE A 343 20.72 27.10 -30.96
CA ILE A 343 20.78 25.65 -30.76
C ILE A 343 21.84 25.00 -31.66
N ALA A 344 22.12 25.60 -32.83
CA ALA A 344 23.00 25.00 -33.81
C ALA A 344 24.43 24.89 -33.26
N GLY A 345 24.96 23.67 -33.22
CA GLY A 345 26.27 23.37 -32.68
C GLY A 345 26.31 23.13 -31.17
N GLU A 346 25.19 23.31 -30.45
CA GLU A 346 25.13 22.99 -29.03
C GLU A 346 25.35 21.50 -28.80
N LYS A 347 26.19 21.19 -27.82
CA LYS A 347 26.56 19.80 -27.50
C LYS A 347 25.77 19.21 -26.35
N ASN A 348 25.25 20.07 -25.47
CA ASN A 348 24.43 19.71 -24.32
C ASN A 348 23.30 20.73 -24.20
N LEU A 349 22.13 20.40 -24.73
CA LEU A 349 20.95 21.24 -24.67
C LEU A 349 20.04 20.73 -23.56
N ARG A 350 19.67 21.60 -22.62
CA ARG A 350 18.70 21.30 -21.57
C ARG A 350 17.57 22.32 -21.63
N PHE A 351 16.35 21.84 -21.51
CA PHE A 351 15.15 22.67 -21.50
C PHE A 351 14.04 21.93 -20.75
N ASP A 352 13.07 22.69 -20.27
CA ASP A 352 11.93 22.17 -19.53
C ASP A 352 10.63 22.54 -20.25
N LEU A 353 9.74 21.54 -20.40
CA LEU A 353 8.48 21.70 -21.12
C LEU A 353 7.28 21.96 -20.19
N ALA A 354 7.47 22.51 -18.97
CA ALA A 354 6.35 22.83 -18.08
C ALA A 354 5.32 23.78 -18.73
N GLY A 355 5.77 24.72 -19.57
CA GLY A 355 4.87 25.61 -20.33
C GLY A 355 3.99 24.84 -21.32
N PHE A 356 4.55 23.84 -22.02
CA PHE A 356 3.81 22.96 -22.92
C PHE A 356 2.82 22.06 -22.18
N VAL A 357 3.23 21.50 -21.02
CA VAL A 357 2.32 20.71 -20.17
C VAL A 357 1.16 21.57 -19.67
N ALA A 358 1.43 22.79 -19.22
CA ALA A 358 0.39 23.74 -18.79
C ALA A 358 -0.60 24.08 -19.91
N GLU A 359 -0.12 24.26 -21.14
CA GLU A 359 -0.97 24.50 -22.32
C GLU A 359 -1.85 23.28 -22.65
N LEU A 360 -1.29 22.07 -22.59
CA LEU A 360 -2.05 20.83 -22.78
C LEU A 360 -3.16 20.69 -21.72
N LEU A 361 -2.83 20.89 -20.44
CA LEU A 361 -3.78 20.87 -19.33
C LEU A 361 -4.91 21.90 -19.52
N ALA A 362 -4.57 23.12 -19.94
CA ALA A 362 -5.56 24.17 -20.19
C ALA A 362 -6.56 23.80 -21.30
N ARG A 363 -6.11 23.10 -22.34
CA ARG A 363 -6.94 22.70 -23.49
C ARG A 363 -7.67 21.38 -23.31
N CYS A 364 -7.18 20.48 -22.45
CA CYS A 364 -7.88 19.25 -22.10
C CYS A 364 -9.09 19.48 -21.17
N LYS A 365 -9.35 20.73 -20.72
CA LYS A 365 -10.57 21.10 -19.99
C LYS A 365 -11.83 20.77 -20.81
N GLY A 366 -12.51 19.69 -20.43
CA GLY A 366 -13.72 19.20 -21.10
C GLY A 366 -13.62 17.76 -21.63
N TYR A 367 -12.42 17.18 -21.62
CA TYR A 367 -12.20 15.76 -21.92
C TYR A 367 -12.20 14.96 -20.61
N ASP A 368 -12.61 13.69 -20.66
CA ASP A 368 -12.42 12.77 -19.53
C ASP A 368 -11.01 12.13 -19.57
N THR A 369 -10.48 11.92 -20.78
CA THR A 369 -9.09 11.50 -21.02
C THR A 369 -8.60 12.02 -22.38
N CYS A 370 -7.34 12.42 -22.49
CA CYS A 370 -6.67 12.78 -23.76
C CYS A 370 -5.21 12.32 -23.76
N ASP A 371 -4.75 11.80 -24.89
CA ASP A 371 -3.39 11.31 -25.08
C ASP A 371 -2.59 12.28 -25.97
N HIS A 372 -1.33 12.57 -25.61
CA HIS A 372 -0.46 13.49 -26.33
C HIS A 372 0.93 12.89 -26.52
N ASP A 373 1.42 12.89 -27.75
CA ASP A 373 2.74 12.42 -28.09
C ASP A 373 3.55 13.57 -28.71
N LEU A 374 4.69 13.90 -28.10
CA LEU A 374 5.68 14.85 -28.63
C LEU A 374 6.91 14.07 -29.07
N THR A 375 7.12 13.95 -30.37
CA THR A 375 8.29 13.27 -30.95
C THR A 375 9.38 14.28 -31.25
N LEU A 376 10.56 14.08 -30.67
CA LEU A 376 11.76 14.85 -30.94
C LEU A 376 12.72 14.05 -31.81
N ARG A 377 13.22 14.66 -32.86
CA ARG A 377 14.29 14.12 -33.71
C ARG A 377 15.48 15.06 -33.67
N ALA A 378 16.60 14.59 -33.14
CA ALA A 378 17.85 15.33 -33.09
C ALA A 378 18.83 14.75 -34.11
N THR A 379 19.38 15.62 -34.97
CA THR A 379 20.39 15.28 -35.99
C THR A 379 21.65 16.05 -35.69
N ASP A 380 22.81 15.39 -35.65
CA ASP A 380 24.10 16.05 -35.47
C ASP A 380 24.73 16.49 -36.81
N ARG A 381 25.85 17.24 -36.72
CA ARG A 381 26.60 17.74 -37.90
C ARG A 381 27.23 16.66 -38.79
N LEU A 382 27.17 15.39 -38.41
CA LEU A 382 27.57 14.27 -39.26
C LEU A 382 26.35 13.56 -39.88
N GLY A 383 25.16 14.14 -39.75
CA GLY A 383 23.91 13.60 -40.27
C GLY A 383 23.34 12.42 -39.48
N ARG A 384 23.78 12.21 -38.24
CA ARG A 384 23.34 11.07 -37.41
C ARG A 384 22.17 11.48 -36.55
N GLU A 385 21.18 10.60 -36.48
CA GLU A 385 19.88 10.92 -35.90
C GLU A 385 19.54 10.04 -34.70
N SER A 386 18.80 10.63 -33.77
CA SER A 386 18.04 9.91 -32.77
C SER A 386 16.64 10.47 -32.66
N VAL A 387 15.70 9.59 -32.33
CA VAL A 387 14.28 9.91 -32.18
C VAL A 387 13.82 9.43 -30.81
N ALA A 388 13.07 10.26 -30.11
CA ALA A 388 12.39 9.87 -28.88
C ALA A 388 11.00 10.52 -28.81
N THR A 389 10.03 9.84 -28.21
CA THR A 389 8.66 10.33 -28.08
C THR A 389 8.30 10.48 -26.61
N LEU A 390 8.06 11.71 -26.17
CA LEU A 390 7.46 11.99 -24.88
C LEU A 390 5.95 11.70 -24.96
N ARG A 391 5.45 10.76 -24.14
CA ARG A 391 4.06 10.34 -24.12
C ARG A 391 3.39 10.82 -22.84
N LEU A 392 2.46 11.77 -22.99
CA LEU A 392 1.71 12.38 -21.90
C LEU A 392 0.23 12.01 -22.01
N GLN A 393 -0.43 11.89 -20.87
CA GLN A 393 -1.86 11.61 -20.78
C GLN A 393 -2.52 12.57 -19.81
N TYR A 394 -3.64 13.16 -20.21
CA TYR A 394 -4.57 13.82 -19.31
C TYR A 394 -5.62 12.80 -18.88
N VAL A 395 -5.86 12.72 -17.57
CA VAL A 395 -7.00 12.00 -16.99
C VAL A 395 -7.74 13.01 -16.13
N LYS A 396 -9.02 13.22 -16.41
CA LYS A 396 -9.87 14.10 -15.60
C LYS A 396 -10.03 13.48 -14.22
N THR A 397 -9.57 14.18 -13.19
CA THR A 397 -9.87 13.77 -11.82
C THR A 397 -11.35 13.98 -11.53
N ILE A 398 -12.08 12.90 -11.30
CA ILE A 398 -13.48 12.97 -10.86
C ILE A 398 -13.45 13.07 -9.34
N ASN A 399 -13.92 14.20 -8.81
CA ASN A 399 -14.16 14.34 -7.39
C ASN A 399 -15.26 13.34 -7.00
N THR A 400 -14.96 12.43 -6.08
CA THR A 400 -15.89 11.37 -5.68
C THR A 400 -15.89 11.21 -4.17
N ALA A 401 -17.06 10.94 -3.61
CA ALA A 401 -17.20 10.44 -2.25
C ALA A 401 -17.78 9.03 -2.27
N LEU A 402 -17.09 8.09 -1.64
CA LEU A 402 -17.48 6.69 -1.56
C LEU A 402 -17.76 6.32 -0.10
N TYR A 403 -18.98 5.86 0.18
CA TYR A 403 -19.30 5.29 1.49
C TYR A 403 -18.59 3.94 1.68
N ASN A 404 -17.82 3.80 2.76
CA ASN A 404 -16.96 2.64 3.01
C ASN A 404 -17.72 1.41 3.52
N ARG A 405 -19.04 1.54 3.78
CA ARG A 405 -19.90 0.45 4.28
C ARG A 405 -19.40 -0.14 5.59
N ASP A 406 -18.89 0.72 6.45
CA ASP A 406 -18.23 0.40 7.71
C ASP A 406 -18.97 0.98 8.91
N ALA A 407 -20.28 1.23 8.78
CA ALA A 407 -21.06 1.77 9.89
C ALA A 407 -21.01 0.83 11.10
N ASP A 408 -20.62 1.40 12.24
CA ASP A 408 -20.84 0.81 13.56
C ASP A 408 -22.14 1.42 14.09
N LEU A 409 -23.24 0.68 13.95
CA LEU A 409 -24.58 1.14 14.36
C LEU A 409 -24.78 1.12 15.88
N TRP A 410 -23.86 0.55 16.65
CA TRP A 410 -23.86 0.66 18.10
C TRP A 410 -23.19 1.97 18.55
N ALA A 411 -22.08 2.34 17.91
CA ALA A 411 -21.41 3.62 18.12
C ALA A 411 -22.06 4.79 17.34
N ASN A 412 -22.95 4.48 16.39
CA ASN A 412 -23.53 5.39 15.40
C ASN A 412 -22.49 6.12 14.53
N THR A 413 -21.39 5.44 14.21
CA THR A 413 -20.27 5.99 13.43
C THR A 413 -20.15 5.34 12.06
N GLY A 414 -19.44 5.98 11.13
CA GLY A 414 -18.99 5.36 9.87
C GLY A 414 -18.10 6.31 9.07
N THR A 415 -17.58 5.86 7.93
CA THR A 415 -16.65 6.67 7.15
C THR A 415 -16.97 6.70 5.66
N MET A 416 -16.54 7.78 5.01
CA MET A 416 -16.48 7.89 3.56
C MET A 416 -15.05 8.19 3.10
N THR A 417 -14.66 7.65 1.96
CA THR A 417 -13.42 7.98 1.27
C THR A 417 -13.70 9.03 0.20
N LEU A 418 -13.01 10.16 0.28
CA LEU A 418 -13.09 11.23 -0.71
C LEU A 418 -11.87 11.16 -1.61
N THR A 419 -12.05 11.27 -2.92
CA THR A 419 -10.96 11.39 -3.90
C THR A 419 -11.18 12.67 -4.69
N LEU A 420 -10.18 13.55 -4.71
CA LEU A 420 -10.17 14.83 -5.40
C LEU A 420 -8.88 14.97 -6.21
N GLU A 421 -8.76 16.07 -6.96
CA GLU A 421 -7.54 16.42 -7.69
C GLU A 421 -6.33 16.50 -6.75
N ALA A 422 -5.19 15.97 -7.20
CA ALA A 422 -3.92 16.07 -6.48
C ALA A 422 -3.57 17.53 -6.18
N GLY A 423 -2.97 17.80 -5.02
CA GLY A 423 -2.69 19.17 -4.56
C GLY A 423 -3.91 19.96 -4.04
N THR A 424 -5.12 19.38 -4.00
CA THR A 424 -6.28 20.06 -3.38
C THR A 424 -6.02 20.32 -1.90
N ALA A 425 -6.05 21.60 -1.51
CA ALA A 425 -5.86 22.01 -0.12
C ALA A 425 -7.02 21.51 0.77
N ALA A 426 -6.69 20.92 1.92
CA ALA A 426 -7.65 20.26 2.80
C ALA A 426 -8.75 21.18 3.34
N ASP A 427 -8.46 22.47 3.50
CA ASP A 427 -9.39 23.50 3.98
C ASP A 427 -10.47 23.89 2.95
N ARG A 428 -10.27 23.52 1.68
CA ARG A 428 -11.24 23.70 0.60
C ARG A 428 -12.21 22.53 0.48
N VAL A 429 -11.93 21.41 1.13
CA VAL A 429 -12.71 20.17 1.03
C VAL A 429 -13.71 20.07 2.18
N GLY A 430 -14.93 19.65 1.89
CA GLY A 430 -15.94 19.35 2.88
C GLY A 430 -16.74 18.11 2.51
N LEU A 431 -17.25 17.40 3.51
CA LEU A 431 -18.35 16.45 3.29
C LEU A 431 -19.48 16.82 4.23
N ARG A 432 -20.68 17.00 3.68
CA ARG A 432 -21.91 17.11 4.45
C ARG A 432 -22.86 15.96 4.17
N TYR A 433 -23.63 15.57 5.18
CA TYR A 433 -24.60 14.49 5.11
C TYR A 433 -25.88 14.84 5.88
N ARG A 434 -27.00 14.22 5.55
CA ARG A 434 -28.25 14.30 6.31
C ARG A 434 -29.11 13.09 6.06
N ARG A 435 -30.04 12.76 6.97
CA ARG A 435 -31.04 11.72 6.69
C ARG A 435 -31.94 12.22 5.55
N THR A 436 -32.35 11.32 4.66
CA THR A 436 -33.26 11.68 3.56
C THR A 436 -34.56 12.27 4.11
N GLY A 437 -34.92 13.46 3.65
CA GLY A 437 -36.09 14.21 4.11
C GLY A 437 -35.79 15.26 5.19
N ASP A 438 -34.62 15.19 5.85
CA ASP A 438 -34.19 16.24 6.77
C ASP A 438 -33.79 17.50 6.01
N THR A 439 -33.96 18.66 6.66
CA THR A 439 -33.60 19.96 6.06
C THR A 439 -32.19 20.40 6.44
N GLN A 440 -31.71 20.00 7.61
CA GLN A 440 -30.41 20.40 8.14
C GLN A 440 -29.31 19.44 7.70
N TRP A 441 -28.19 20.00 7.25
CA TRP A 441 -26.98 19.26 6.91
C TRP A 441 -26.05 19.17 8.11
N GLN A 442 -25.48 17.99 8.31
CA GLN A 442 -24.38 17.73 9.24
C GLN A 442 -23.06 17.67 8.49
N HIS A 443 -21.95 17.96 9.18
CA HIS A 443 -20.62 17.93 8.59
C HIS A 443 -19.80 16.76 9.14
N ALA A 444 -19.13 16.04 8.26
CA ALA A 444 -18.19 15.00 8.65
C ALA A 444 -16.81 15.60 8.96
N ALA A 445 -16.08 14.98 9.89
CA ALA A 445 -14.72 15.38 10.21
C ALA A 445 -13.75 14.82 9.17
N LEU A 446 -12.94 15.68 8.55
CA LEU A 446 -11.99 15.27 7.52
C LEU A 446 -10.59 15.02 8.07
N ALA A 447 -9.92 13.99 7.54
CA ALA A 447 -8.51 13.73 7.73
C ALA A 447 -7.86 13.38 6.39
N ALA A 448 -6.70 13.94 6.08
CA ALA A 448 -5.94 13.59 4.88
C ALA A 448 -5.43 12.15 4.99
N LEU A 449 -5.57 11.38 3.91
CA LEU A 449 -5.00 10.03 3.77
C LEU A 449 -3.68 10.09 3.02
N ASP A 450 -3.73 10.62 1.80
CA ASP A 450 -2.61 10.82 0.89
C ASP A 450 -2.99 11.97 -0.08
N GLU A 451 -2.14 12.25 -1.08
CA GLU A 451 -2.35 13.39 -1.98
C GLU A 451 -3.66 13.25 -2.78
N GLY A 452 -4.59 14.19 -2.55
CA GLY A 452 -5.91 14.16 -3.18
C GLY A 452 -6.91 13.21 -2.53
N ARG A 453 -6.59 12.49 -1.45
CA ARG A 453 -7.54 11.60 -0.76
C ARG A 453 -7.74 11.94 0.71
N PHE A 454 -8.99 11.81 1.15
CA PHE A 454 -9.41 12.14 2.52
C PHE A 454 -10.33 11.05 3.08
N THR A 455 -10.27 10.85 4.40
CA THR A 455 -11.32 10.16 5.15
C THR A 455 -12.26 11.20 5.73
N ALA A 456 -13.56 11.02 5.50
CA ALA A 456 -14.61 11.76 6.18
C ALA A 456 -15.25 10.86 7.24
N SER A 457 -15.03 11.20 8.51
CA SER A 457 -15.56 10.47 9.65
C SER A 457 -16.89 11.07 10.09
N ILE A 458 -17.93 10.23 10.15
CA ILE A 458 -19.26 10.56 10.64
C ILE A 458 -19.38 9.97 12.05
N ALA A 459 -19.71 10.80 13.02
CA ALA A 459 -19.89 10.40 14.41
C ALA A 459 -21.07 11.16 15.03
N PRO A 460 -21.74 10.57 16.03
CA PRO A 460 -22.83 11.24 16.71
C PRO A 460 -22.32 12.28 17.70
N VAL A 461 -23.16 13.26 17.98
CA VAL A 461 -23.00 14.20 19.07
C VAL A 461 -23.77 13.68 20.27
N TRP A 462 -23.09 13.69 21.43
CA TRP A 462 -23.67 13.34 22.71
C TRP A 462 -23.83 14.58 23.57
N SER A 463 -24.98 14.69 24.23
CA SER A 463 -25.25 15.69 25.26
C SER A 463 -25.16 15.04 26.63
N GLU A 464 -24.51 15.71 27.58
CA GLU A 464 -24.46 15.30 28.99
C GLU A 464 -25.55 16.03 29.78
N GLY A 465 -26.16 15.32 30.73
CA GLY A 465 -27.15 15.83 31.65
C GLY A 465 -27.12 15.12 33.01
N THR A 466 -28.09 15.44 33.86
CA THR A 466 -28.26 14.81 35.17
C THR A 466 -29.72 14.45 35.36
N ASN A 467 -29.99 13.22 35.79
CA ASN A 467 -31.35 12.77 36.07
C ASN A 467 -31.86 13.25 37.44
N ALA A 468 -33.11 12.93 37.78
CA ALA A 468 -33.73 13.35 39.04
C ALA A 468 -33.03 12.83 40.31
N ALA A 469 -32.30 11.71 40.21
CA ALA A 469 -31.53 11.14 41.31
C ALA A 469 -30.12 11.76 41.45
N GLY A 470 -29.74 12.70 40.58
CA GLY A 470 -28.41 13.31 40.59
C GLY A 470 -27.34 12.50 39.86
N LEU A 471 -27.72 11.50 39.07
CA LEU A 471 -26.78 10.68 38.29
C LEU A 471 -26.56 11.28 36.90
N THR A 472 -25.31 11.27 36.45
CA THR A 472 -24.93 11.71 35.09
C THR A 472 -25.56 10.80 34.05
N ILE A 473 -26.17 11.39 33.03
CA ILE A 473 -26.76 10.68 31.89
C ILE A 473 -26.34 11.34 30.58
N HIS A 474 -26.40 10.58 29.50
CA HIS A 474 -26.05 11.03 28.17
C HIS A 474 -27.16 10.72 27.16
N THR A 475 -27.44 11.67 26.29
CA THR A 475 -28.43 11.51 25.20
C THR A 475 -27.75 11.78 23.87
N VAL A 476 -27.89 10.84 22.94
CA VAL A 476 -27.39 10.98 21.58
C VAL A 476 -28.33 11.88 20.77
N ASP A 477 -27.78 12.80 19.98
CA ASP A 477 -28.56 13.57 19.02
C ASP A 477 -28.86 12.70 17.79
N PRO A 478 -30.12 12.30 17.55
CA PRO A 478 -30.47 11.42 16.43
C PRO A 478 -30.20 12.07 15.06
N SER A 479 -30.04 13.39 14.98
CA SER A 479 -29.72 14.06 13.72
C SER A 479 -28.24 13.95 13.31
N THR A 480 -27.36 13.46 14.20
CA THR A 480 -25.91 13.40 14.00
C THR A 480 -25.38 11.97 14.13
N GLY A 481 -24.53 11.53 13.20
CA GLY A 481 -24.08 10.14 13.14
C GLY A 481 -24.90 9.27 12.18
N LEU A 482 -24.63 7.96 12.20
CA LEU A 482 -25.28 6.96 11.35
C LEU A 482 -26.08 5.95 12.17
N PHE A 483 -27.40 6.03 12.08
CA PHE A 483 -28.36 5.17 12.77
C PHE A 483 -28.99 4.15 11.84
N ALA A 484 -29.42 3.02 12.40
CA ALA A 484 -29.92 1.85 11.69
C ALA A 484 -31.20 2.09 10.88
N GLY A 485 -31.32 1.43 9.74
CA GLY A 485 -32.50 1.48 8.87
C GLY A 485 -32.78 2.86 8.29
N ARG A 486 -31.73 3.68 8.09
CA ARG A 486 -31.82 5.03 7.54
C ARG A 486 -31.12 5.13 6.19
N THR A 487 -31.65 5.99 5.35
CA THR A 487 -31.00 6.47 4.13
C THR A 487 -30.51 7.89 4.36
N TYR A 488 -29.30 8.16 3.92
CA TYR A 488 -28.63 9.44 4.02
C TYR A 488 -28.36 9.99 2.63
N GLU A 489 -28.49 11.30 2.49
CA GLU A 489 -27.98 12.08 1.37
C GLU A 489 -26.60 12.63 1.77
N TYR A 490 -25.67 12.70 0.81
CA TYR A 490 -24.37 13.34 1.01
C TYR A 490 -24.04 14.32 -0.12
N GLU A 491 -23.18 15.28 0.21
CA GLU A 491 -22.53 16.14 -0.76
C GLU A 491 -21.04 16.28 -0.42
N LEU A 492 -20.19 15.96 -1.39
CA LEU A 492 -18.79 16.35 -1.41
C LEU A 492 -18.71 17.80 -1.87
N LEU A 493 -18.04 18.62 -1.08
CA LEU A 493 -17.88 20.05 -1.30
C LEU A 493 -16.43 20.38 -1.68
N LEU A 494 -16.27 21.23 -2.68
CA LEU A 494 -15.02 21.92 -3.00
C LEU A 494 -15.30 23.43 -3.03
N ASP A 495 -14.59 24.20 -2.20
CA ASP A 495 -14.82 25.64 -2.00
C ASP A 495 -16.28 25.99 -1.62
N GLY A 496 -16.95 25.06 -0.94
CA GLY A 496 -18.36 25.19 -0.53
C GLY A 496 -19.40 24.82 -1.59
N GLU A 497 -18.97 24.50 -2.81
CA GLU A 497 -19.85 24.05 -3.90
C GLU A 497 -19.88 22.52 -4.00
N ALA A 498 -21.06 21.94 -4.27
CA ALA A 498 -21.21 20.50 -4.41
C ALA A 498 -20.56 20.00 -5.71
N VAL A 499 -19.59 19.09 -5.58
CA VAL A 499 -18.85 18.48 -6.71
C VAL A 499 -19.13 16.99 -6.89
N ASP A 500 -19.70 16.34 -5.87
CA ASP A 500 -20.30 15.00 -5.96
C ASP A 500 -21.48 14.92 -4.98
N THR A 501 -22.54 14.21 -5.36
CA THR A 501 -23.72 14.01 -4.50
C THR A 501 -24.24 12.60 -4.66
N GLY A 502 -24.85 12.07 -3.59
CA GLY A 502 -25.42 10.74 -3.66
C GLY A 502 -26.20 10.36 -2.42
N THR A 503 -26.52 9.08 -2.35
CA THR A 503 -27.20 8.49 -1.20
C THR A 503 -26.52 7.20 -0.76
N PHE A 504 -26.63 6.89 0.52
CA PHE A 504 -26.25 5.59 1.07
C PHE A 504 -27.23 5.19 2.17
N SER A 505 -27.31 3.89 2.44
CA SER A 505 -28.20 3.33 3.47
C SER A 505 -27.42 2.52 4.49
N THR A 506 -27.98 2.44 5.68
CA THR A 506 -27.49 1.62 6.80
C THR A 506 -28.37 0.39 6.95
N GLU A 507 -27.78 -0.68 7.49
CA GLU A 507 -28.51 -1.93 7.78
C GLU A 507 -29.64 -1.69 8.78
N GLN A 508 -30.68 -2.54 8.70
CA GLN A 508 -31.84 -2.46 9.58
C GLN A 508 -31.43 -2.83 11.03
N GLY A 509 -32.05 -2.16 12.01
CA GLY A 509 -31.80 -2.46 13.42
C GLY A 509 -32.51 -3.73 13.88
N ASP A 510 -32.41 -4.00 15.18
CA ASP A 510 -32.96 -5.22 15.79
C ASP A 510 -34.48 -5.14 15.97
N ALA A 511 -35.13 -6.31 16.00
CA ALA A 511 -36.55 -6.47 16.32
C ALA A 511 -36.73 -7.07 17.72
N ILE A 512 -37.83 -6.73 18.40
CA ILE A 512 -38.18 -7.32 19.70
C ILE A 512 -39.01 -8.59 19.45
N PRO A 513 -38.62 -9.78 19.97
CA PRO A 513 -39.40 -11.00 19.82
C PRO A 513 -40.81 -10.85 20.39
N ASN A 514 -41.81 -11.31 19.64
CA ASN A 514 -43.23 -11.17 19.99
C ASN A 514 -43.65 -9.73 20.35
N ALA A 515 -43.03 -8.71 19.71
CA ALA A 515 -43.32 -7.30 19.92
C ALA A 515 -44.82 -6.92 19.83
N GLY A 516 -45.57 -7.54 18.93
CA GLY A 516 -47.02 -7.29 18.79
C GLY A 516 -47.86 -7.85 19.95
N MET A 517 -47.31 -8.72 20.80
CA MET A 517 -48.05 -9.48 21.82
C MET A 517 -49.10 -10.44 21.24
N GLU A 518 -48.81 -10.98 20.05
CA GLU A 518 -49.71 -11.86 19.28
C GLU A 518 -49.67 -13.32 19.75
N GLN A 519 -48.49 -13.77 20.18
CA GLN A 519 -48.25 -15.19 20.44
C GLN A 519 -48.44 -15.51 21.92
N TRP A 520 -49.34 -16.46 22.21
CA TRP A 520 -49.67 -16.89 23.56
C TRP A 520 -49.67 -18.41 23.68
N SER A 521 -49.20 -18.90 24.82
CA SER A 521 -49.21 -20.30 25.20
C SER A 521 -49.51 -20.42 26.69
N THR A 522 -49.27 -21.60 27.26
CA THR A 522 -49.36 -21.84 28.70
C THR A 522 -48.02 -22.31 29.24
N TYR A 523 -47.65 -21.85 30.43
CA TYR A 523 -46.44 -22.23 31.13
C TYR A 523 -46.78 -22.75 32.52
N ASN A 524 -46.03 -23.73 33.03
CA ASN A 524 -46.20 -24.20 34.39
C ASN A 524 -45.26 -23.44 35.32
N VAL A 525 -45.79 -22.45 36.05
CA VAL A 525 -44.98 -21.68 37.01
C VAL A 525 -44.51 -22.58 38.14
N VAL A 526 -43.22 -22.49 38.47
CA VAL A 526 -42.64 -23.17 39.64
C VAL A 526 -43.21 -22.54 40.91
N GLY A 527 -43.66 -23.36 41.85
CA GLY A 527 -44.20 -22.89 43.12
C GLY A 527 -44.73 -24.01 43.99
N GLY A 528 -45.13 -23.67 45.22
CA GLY A 528 -45.75 -24.58 46.17
C GLY A 528 -47.17 -24.99 45.75
N THR A 529 -47.86 -25.76 46.61
CA THR A 529 -49.18 -26.34 46.31
C THR A 529 -50.25 -25.31 45.89
N PHE A 530 -50.19 -24.10 46.45
CA PHE A 530 -51.15 -23.03 46.17
C PHE A 530 -50.77 -22.14 44.99
N THR A 531 -49.48 -21.95 44.73
CA THR A 531 -48.96 -20.95 43.77
C THR A 531 -48.49 -21.58 42.46
N GLY A 532 -47.93 -22.78 42.49
CA GLY A 532 -47.49 -23.51 41.29
C GLY A 532 -48.65 -24.02 40.44
N GLY A 533 -48.55 -23.88 39.11
CA GLY A 533 -49.57 -24.36 38.18
C GLY A 533 -49.46 -23.80 36.76
N SER A 534 -50.33 -24.29 35.87
CA SER A 534 -50.42 -23.82 34.49
C SER A 534 -51.08 -22.45 34.41
N VAL A 535 -50.43 -21.51 33.72
CA VAL A 535 -50.86 -20.11 33.58
C VAL A 535 -50.68 -19.61 32.14
N PRO A 536 -51.42 -18.56 31.71
CA PRO A 536 -51.18 -17.88 30.44
C PRO A 536 -49.76 -17.32 30.36
N TYR A 537 -49.16 -17.44 29.17
CA TYR A 537 -47.77 -17.09 28.93
C TYR A 537 -47.60 -16.36 27.58
N PRO A 538 -47.00 -15.15 27.55
CA PRO A 538 -46.91 -14.27 26.37
C PRO A 538 -45.79 -14.67 25.39
N ASN A 539 -45.73 -15.96 25.04
CA ASN A 539 -44.80 -16.48 24.04
C ASN A 539 -45.49 -17.60 23.24
N ALA A 540 -45.02 -17.86 22.02
CA ALA A 540 -45.52 -18.97 21.19
C ALA A 540 -45.39 -20.36 21.83
N SER A 541 -44.39 -20.54 22.69
CA SER A 541 -44.15 -21.80 23.43
C SER A 541 -43.85 -21.51 24.90
N GLY A 542 -44.31 -22.41 25.78
CA GLY A 542 -44.03 -22.34 27.21
C GLY A 542 -42.56 -22.56 27.55
N ASP A 543 -41.79 -23.22 26.68
CA ASP A 543 -40.36 -23.50 26.92
C ASP A 543 -39.43 -22.35 26.50
N THR A 544 -39.97 -21.32 25.83
CA THR A 544 -39.19 -20.14 25.42
C THR A 544 -39.21 -19.10 26.55
N VAL A 545 -38.05 -18.67 27.04
CA VAL A 545 -37.98 -17.60 28.04
C VAL A 545 -37.68 -16.28 27.35
N GLY A 546 -38.71 -15.45 27.19
CA GLY A 546 -38.62 -14.10 26.63
C GLY A 546 -39.43 -13.14 27.49
N TRP A 547 -40.73 -13.09 27.24
CA TRP A 547 -41.71 -12.37 28.05
C TRP A 547 -42.29 -13.25 29.15
N THR A 548 -42.61 -12.70 30.32
CA THR A 548 -43.26 -13.40 31.42
C THR A 548 -44.11 -12.43 32.24
N SER A 549 -44.78 -12.93 33.28
CA SER A 549 -45.57 -12.15 34.21
C SER A 549 -45.57 -12.81 35.59
N GLY A 550 -46.13 -12.12 36.58
CA GLY A 550 -46.40 -12.63 37.93
C GLY A 550 -47.57 -13.61 38.01
N ASN A 551 -48.11 -14.06 36.87
CA ASN A 551 -49.18 -15.03 36.83
C ASN A 551 -48.82 -16.27 37.66
N ASN A 552 -49.74 -16.68 38.53
CA ASN A 552 -49.64 -17.92 39.28
C ASN A 552 -51.02 -18.58 39.40
N LYS A 553 -51.10 -19.75 40.04
CA LYS A 553 -52.35 -20.51 40.15
C LYS A 553 -53.52 -19.74 40.82
N GLN A 554 -53.25 -18.75 41.66
CA GLN A 554 -54.29 -17.94 42.32
C GLN A 554 -54.61 -16.65 41.58
N THR A 555 -53.60 -16.03 40.96
CA THR A 555 -53.73 -14.81 40.18
C THR A 555 -53.20 -15.06 38.77
N ASN A 556 -53.93 -15.88 37.99
CA ASN A 556 -53.54 -16.27 36.63
C ASN A 556 -54.01 -15.29 35.55
N GLY A 557 -54.70 -14.21 35.95
CA GLY A 557 -55.21 -13.15 35.09
C GLY A 557 -54.45 -11.83 35.20
N LEU A 558 -53.25 -11.83 35.80
CA LEU A 558 -52.42 -10.63 35.93
C LEU A 558 -51.89 -10.16 34.56
N CYS A 559 -51.63 -11.11 33.66
CA CYS A 559 -51.30 -10.86 32.26
C CYS A 559 -51.94 -11.90 31.34
N THR A 560 -52.74 -11.47 30.36
CA THR A 560 -53.43 -12.37 29.42
C THR A 560 -53.47 -11.78 28.02
N GLY A 561 -53.56 -12.63 27.00
CA GLY A 561 -53.88 -12.19 25.64
C GLY A 561 -55.31 -11.69 25.55
N SER A 562 -55.51 -10.57 24.88
CA SER A 562 -56.81 -9.90 24.75
C SER A 562 -57.05 -9.47 23.31
N ASP A 563 -58.30 -9.55 22.88
CA ASP A 563 -58.84 -9.03 21.62
C ASP A 563 -59.53 -7.67 21.85
N PHE A 564 -58.92 -6.81 22.68
CA PHE A 564 -59.52 -5.53 23.08
C PHE A 564 -59.75 -4.63 21.86
N GLU A 565 -60.91 -3.97 21.76
CA GLU A 565 -61.26 -3.20 20.57
C GLU A 565 -60.17 -2.16 20.23
N GLY A 566 -59.75 -2.13 18.96
CA GLY A 566 -58.71 -1.22 18.46
C GLY A 566 -57.26 -1.70 18.58
N HIS A 567 -57.02 -2.93 19.09
CA HIS A 567 -55.72 -3.60 19.02
C HIS A 567 -55.31 -3.87 17.57
N ASN A 568 -54.01 -3.92 17.33
CA ASN A 568 -53.44 -4.39 16.07
C ASN A 568 -53.28 -5.91 16.10
N GLY A 569 -53.34 -6.55 14.92
CA GLY A 569 -53.14 -8.01 14.80
C GLY A 569 -54.29 -8.86 15.35
N GLU A 570 -53.94 -9.94 16.05
CA GLU A 570 -54.86 -10.92 16.65
C GLU A 570 -55.03 -10.73 18.16
N ARG A 571 -53.98 -10.26 18.87
CA ARG A 571 -53.96 -10.12 20.33
C ARG A 571 -53.03 -8.99 20.77
N CYS A 572 -53.44 -8.30 21.84
CA CYS A 572 -52.56 -7.48 22.68
C CYS A 572 -52.38 -8.11 24.06
N ALA A 573 -51.42 -7.61 24.86
CA ALA A 573 -51.28 -8.00 26.25
C ALA A 573 -52.17 -7.14 27.14
N ARG A 574 -52.96 -7.78 28.01
CA ARG A 574 -53.80 -7.14 29.02
C ARG A 574 -53.24 -7.40 30.41
N LEU A 575 -53.00 -6.32 31.15
CA LEU A 575 -52.47 -6.33 32.50
C LEU A 575 -53.53 -5.78 33.47
N GLN A 576 -53.88 -6.54 34.51
CA GLN A 576 -54.79 -6.07 35.56
C GLN A 576 -54.42 -6.64 36.92
N GLY A 577 -54.42 -5.79 37.95
CA GLY A 577 -54.15 -6.22 39.32
C GLY A 577 -55.27 -7.09 39.92
N ALA A 578 -54.88 -8.04 40.77
CA ALA A 578 -55.82 -8.91 41.50
C ALA A 578 -55.37 -9.08 42.96
N THR A 579 -56.29 -9.52 43.82
CA THR A 579 -55.99 -9.85 45.21
C THR A 579 -56.24 -11.33 45.47
N ALA A 580 -55.26 -12.03 46.05
CA ALA A 580 -55.40 -13.41 46.50
C ALA A 580 -54.88 -13.52 47.94
N PHE A 581 -55.61 -14.25 48.79
CA PHE A 581 -55.29 -14.37 50.23
C PHE A 581 -55.08 -13.01 50.95
N GLY A 582 -55.75 -11.95 50.48
CA GLY A 582 -55.60 -10.59 51.03
C GLY A 582 -54.33 -9.86 50.61
N ILE A 583 -53.56 -10.40 49.66
CA ILE A 583 -52.33 -9.82 49.11
C ILE A 583 -52.62 -9.32 47.70
N PHE A 584 -52.37 -8.04 47.45
CA PHE A 584 -52.46 -7.46 46.12
C PHE A 584 -51.26 -7.88 45.26
N ALA A 585 -51.53 -8.23 44.01
CA ALA A 585 -50.55 -8.46 42.97
C ALA A 585 -50.92 -7.60 41.76
N ALA A 586 -49.98 -6.77 41.31
CA ALA A 586 -50.20 -5.92 40.15
C ALA A 586 -50.22 -6.74 38.85
N GLY A 587 -51.01 -6.30 37.88
CA GLY A 587 -50.89 -6.78 36.51
C GLY A 587 -49.54 -6.35 35.95
N ASN A 588 -48.71 -7.30 35.51
CA ASN A 588 -47.36 -7.03 35.03
C ASN A 588 -46.98 -7.90 33.83
N LEU A 589 -46.06 -7.40 33.00
CA LEU A 589 -45.46 -8.07 31.86
C LEU A 589 -44.00 -7.65 31.84
N PHE A 590 -43.06 -8.58 31.81
CA PHE A 590 -41.64 -8.24 31.79
C PHE A 590 -40.78 -9.28 31.08
N THR A 591 -39.61 -8.88 30.63
CA THR A 591 -38.63 -9.80 30.07
C THR A 591 -37.79 -10.45 31.16
N GLY A 592 -37.83 -11.78 31.24
CA GLY A 592 -37.09 -12.53 32.25
C GLY A 592 -37.81 -13.79 32.70
N HIS A 593 -37.75 -14.09 34.00
CA HIS A 593 -38.29 -15.32 34.57
C HIS A 593 -39.14 -15.04 35.83
N PHE A 594 -40.17 -15.85 36.05
CA PHE A 594 -41.01 -15.77 37.24
C PHE A 594 -41.21 -17.14 37.88
N GLU A 595 -41.07 -17.18 39.20
CA GLU A 595 -41.35 -18.35 40.03
C GLU A 595 -41.91 -17.94 41.40
N CYS A 596 -42.56 -18.85 42.09
CA CYS A 596 -43.06 -18.68 43.45
C CYS A 596 -42.24 -19.50 44.44
N GLY A 597 -42.30 -19.13 45.73
CA GLY A 597 -41.77 -19.98 46.80
C GLY A 597 -42.37 -21.40 46.74
N THR A 598 -41.55 -22.41 47.02
CA THR A 598 -41.90 -23.82 46.86
C THR A 598 -42.44 -24.46 48.15
N GLY A 599 -42.38 -23.75 49.27
CA GLY A 599 -42.99 -24.15 50.52
C GLY A 599 -44.51 -24.24 50.42
N THR A 600 -45.12 -25.14 51.20
CA THR A 600 -46.57 -25.40 51.14
C THR A 600 -47.42 -24.14 51.34
N PHE A 601 -46.96 -23.17 52.15
CA PHE A 601 -47.67 -21.94 52.47
C PHE A 601 -47.01 -20.69 51.88
N ASP A 602 -46.05 -20.84 50.97
CA ASP A 602 -45.37 -19.70 50.37
C ASP A 602 -46.33 -18.96 49.43
N THR A 603 -46.65 -17.72 49.78
CA THR A 603 -47.46 -16.79 48.99
C THR A 603 -46.65 -15.55 48.59
N PHE A 604 -45.39 -15.77 48.22
CA PHE A 604 -44.48 -14.78 47.65
C PHE A 604 -43.88 -15.32 46.34
N GLY A 605 -43.48 -14.40 45.47
CA GLY A 605 -42.90 -14.66 44.16
C GLY A 605 -41.58 -13.96 43.94
N PHE A 606 -40.87 -14.41 42.91
CA PHE A 606 -39.60 -13.88 42.45
C PHE A 606 -39.71 -13.47 40.99
N ALA A 607 -39.69 -12.16 40.74
CA ALA A 607 -39.56 -11.61 39.40
C ALA A 607 -38.07 -11.40 39.10
N SER A 608 -37.52 -12.22 38.19
CA SER A 608 -36.12 -12.16 37.79
C SER A 608 -36.01 -11.44 36.45
N PHE A 609 -35.57 -10.19 36.48
CA PHE A 609 -35.44 -9.33 35.31
C PHE A 609 -34.16 -9.62 34.55
N GLY A 610 -34.24 -9.60 33.22
CA GLY A 610 -33.09 -9.75 32.32
C GLY A 610 -33.33 -10.84 31.29
N HIS A 611 -33.11 -10.50 30.03
CA HIS A 611 -33.14 -11.42 28.91
C HIS A 611 -31.86 -11.23 28.08
N LYS A 612 -31.31 -12.34 27.58
CA LYS A 612 -30.17 -12.29 26.66
C LYS A 612 -30.66 -11.83 25.30
N TYR A 613 -30.24 -10.65 24.90
CA TYR A 613 -30.65 -10.01 23.64
C TYR A 613 -29.42 -9.49 22.91
N ARG A 614 -29.34 -9.73 21.61
CA ARG A 614 -28.23 -9.20 20.82
C ARG A 614 -28.66 -7.87 20.21
N PHE A 615 -27.95 -6.80 20.56
CA PHE A 615 -28.05 -5.53 19.87
C PHE A 615 -27.03 -5.49 18.72
N SER A 616 -27.49 -5.22 17.51
CA SER A 616 -26.66 -4.82 16.36
C SER A 616 -26.64 -3.30 16.18
N ALA A 617 -27.63 -2.59 16.73
CA ALA A 617 -27.72 -1.14 16.70
C ALA A 617 -28.11 -0.57 18.07
N ARG A 618 -27.68 0.67 18.37
CA ARG A 618 -28.01 1.35 19.62
C ARG A 618 -29.33 2.11 19.49
N PRO A 619 -30.39 1.73 20.23
CA PRO A 619 -31.67 2.44 20.15
C PRO A 619 -31.63 3.77 20.91
N THR A 620 -32.37 4.75 20.42
CA THR A 620 -32.57 6.06 21.05
C THR A 620 -33.84 6.11 21.90
N ALA A 621 -34.80 5.22 21.63
CA ALA A 621 -36.01 5.08 22.41
C ALA A 621 -36.61 3.67 22.26
N LEU A 622 -37.50 3.31 23.19
CA LEU A 622 -38.49 2.24 23.01
C LEU A 622 -39.83 2.88 22.66
N ARG A 623 -40.48 2.42 21.60
CA ARG A 623 -41.83 2.83 21.22
C ARG A 623 -42.80 1.66 21.36
N LEU A 624 -44.04 1.94 21.75
CA LEU A 624 -45.11 0.95 21.86
C LEU A 624 -46.48 1.61 21.78
N ARG A 625 -47.54 0.83 21.57
CA ARG A 625 -48.92 1.30 21.75
C ARG A 625 -49.47 0.83 23.09
N CYS A 626 -50.31 1.66 23.71
CA CYS A 626 -51.02 1.30 24.92
C CYS A 626 -52.45 1.83 24.97
N HIS A 627 -53.25 1.22 25.84
CA HIS A 627 -54.53 1.76 26.29
C HIS A 627 -54.61 1.55 27.81
N ALA A 628 -54.80 2.60 28.60
CA ALA A 628 -54.74 2.51 30.05
C ALA A 628 -56.02 3.04 30.70
N THR A 629 -56.52 2.30 31.68
CA THR A 629 -57.46 2.78 32.69
C THR A 629 -56.70 2.97 33.99
N ILE A 630 -56.60 4.21 34.46
CA ILE A 630 -55.92 4.59 35.70
C ILE A 630 -56.94 5.06 36.72
N THR A 631 -56.88 4.48 37.91
CA THR A 631 -57.75 4.75 39.05
C THR A 631 -56.90 4.96 40.30
N PRO A 632 -57.43 5.62 41.34
CA PRO A 632 -56.70 5.74 42.59
C PRO A 632 -56.39 4.37 43.24
N ILE A 633 -55.36 4.33 44.08
CA ILE A 633 -54.98 3.16 44.89
C ILE A 633 -56.21 2.67 45.65
N THR A 634 -56.55 1.39 45.48
CA THR A 634 -57.64 0.73 46.22
C THR A 634 -57.13 -0.27 47.25
N ASN A 635 -55.87 -0.71 47.11
CA ASN A 635 -55.22 -1.66 48.00
C ASN A 635 -53.87 -1.08 48.41
N LYS A 636 -53.67 -0.89 49.72
CA LYS A 636 -52.38 -0.51 50.29
C LYS A 636 -51.67 -1.74 50.83
N GLY A 637 -50.45 -1.96 50.38
CA GLY A 637 -49.59 -3.03 50.87
C GLY A 637 -49.08 -2.78 52.28
N SER A 638 -48.83 -3.87 53.03
CA SER A 638 -48.32 -3.78 54.40
C SER A 638 -46.86 -3.30 54.50
N ILE A 639 -46.13 -3.31 53.38
CA ILE A 639 -44.73 -2.91 53.27
C ILE A 639 -44.56 -1.54 52.60
N ASP A 640 -45.65 -0.87 52.25
CA ASP A 640 -45.67 0.48 51.71
C ASP A 640 -45.98 1.50 52.80
N ASP A 641 -44.99 2.29 53.20
CA ASP A 641 -45.15 3.39 54.16
C ASP A 641 -45.33 4.75 53.49
N THR A 642 -45.19 4.81 52.16
CA THR A 642 -45.17 6.05 51.37
C THR A 642 -46.51 6.43 50.75
N HIS A 643 -47.37 5.46 50.43
CA HIS A 643 -48.66 5.70 49.75
C HIS A 643 -49.88 5.32 50.59
N ALA A 644 -51.05 5.82 50.20
CA ALA A 644 -52.34 5.59 50.83
C ALA A 644 -53.44 5.27 49.80
N VAL A 645 -54.50 4.61 50.29
CA VAL A 645 -55.73 4.42 49.50
C VAL A 645 -56.30 5.78 49.12
N GLY A 646 -56.59 5.96 47.83
CA GLY A 646 -57.05 7.23 47.26
C GLY A 646 -55.94 8.07 46.61
N ASP A 647 -54.66 7.76 46.81
CA ASP A 647 -53.57 8.38 46.06
C ASP A 647 -53.59 7.90 44.59
N THR A 648 -52.90 8.62 43.70
CA THR A 648 -52.71 8.20 42.31
C THR A 648 -51.97 6.87 42.25
N ASP A 649 -52.45 5.92 41.44
CA ASP A 649 -51.75 4.66 41.12
C ASP A 649 -51.34 4.65 39.65
N PRO A 650 -50.17 5.22 39.27
CA PRO A 650 -49.77 5.27 37.89
C PRO A 650 -49.52 3.85 37.35
N ALA A 651 -49.77 3.62 36.07
CA ALA A 651 -49.13 2.49 35.38
C ALA A 651 -47.68 2.88 35.05
N ARG A 652 -46.76 1.92 35.05
CA ARG A 652 -45.33 2.17 34.78
C ARG A 652 -44.82 1.28 33.67
N ILE A 653 -44.09 1.88 32.74
CA ILE A 653 -43.34 1.18 31.69
C ILE A 653 -41.88 1.58 31.85
N LEU A 654 -40.97 0.59 31.79
CA LEU A 654 -39.54 0.84 31.78
C LEU A 654 -38.83 -0.08 30.79
N VAL A 655 -37.71 0.41 30.30
CA VAL A 655 -36.73 -0.33 29.50
C VAL A 655 -35.34 -0.07 30.04
N CYS A 656 -34.51 -1.11 30.08
CA CYS A 656 -33.09 -1.00 30.37
C CYS A 656 -32.29 -1.83 29.37
N ILE A 657 -31.21 -1.22 28.90
CA ILE A 657 -30.09 -1.90 28.26
C ILE A 657 -29.05 -2.10 29.36
N VAL A 658 -28.70 -3.34 29.60
CA VAL A 658 -27.85 -3.73 30.73
C VAL A 658 -26.67 -4.57 30.26
N ASP A 659 -25.69 -4.78 31.13
CA ASP A 659 -24.64 -5.76 30.93
C ASP A 659 -24.49 -6.62 32.19
N TRP A 660 -25.50 -7.47 32.44
CA TRP A 660 -25.63 -8.20 33.68
C TRP A 660 -25.16 -9.65 33.55
N THR A 661 -24.39 -10.09 34.54
CA THR A 661 -23.91 -11.48 34.63
C THR A 661 -24.95 -12.46 35.16
N ALA A 662 -26.01 -11.95 35.80
CA ALA A 662 -27.16 -12.70 36.30
C ALA A 662 -28.45 -11.88 36.18
N GLN A 663 -29.62 -12.53 36.24
CA GLN A 663 -30.89 -11.80 36.31
C GLN A 663 -31.04 -11.11 37.67
N HIS A 664 -31.56 -9.88 37.67
CA HIS A 664 -31.87 -9.17 38.91
C HIS A 664 -33.19 -9.67 39.51
N ARG A 665 -33.15 -10.21 40.73
CA ARG A 665 -34.23 -11.02 41.30
C ARG A 665 -34.99 -10.31 42.43
N VAL A 666 -36.16 -9.77 42.10
CA VAL A 666 -37.08 -9.08 43.02
C VAL A 666 -37.97 -10.07 43.76
N LYS A 667 -38.00 -10.03 45.10
CA LYS A 667 -38.85 -10.87 45.95
C LYS A 667 -40.03 -10.09 46.55
N SER A 668 -41.26 -10.36 46.12
CA SER A 668 -42.47 -9.69 46.63
C SER A 668 -43.58 -10.69 47.04
N GLY A 669 -44.53 -10.24 47.88
CA GLY A 669 -45.62 -11.04 48.46
C GLY A 669 -45.58 -11.08 50.00
N ALA A 670 -46.16 -12.11 50.63
CA ALA A 670 -46.28 -12.23 52.09
C ALA A 670 -44.94 -12.21 52.88
N SER A 671 -43.80 -12.28 52.20
CA SER A 671 -42.46 -12.21 52.78
C SER A 671 -41.50 -11.49 51.83
N ALA A 672 -41.95 -10.35 51.34
CA ALA A 672 -41.17 -9.48 50.45
C ALA A 672 -39.82 -9.08 51.06
N ASP A 673 -38.84 -8.86 50.20
CA ASP A 673 -37.54 -8.30 50.57
C ASP A 673 -37.30 -7.01 49.79
N VAL A 674 -37.65 -5.88 50.40
CA VAL A 674 -37.56 -4.55 49.77
C VAL A 674 -36.13 -4.17 49.35
N LYS A 675 -35.10 -4.84 49.87
CA LYS A 675 -33.71 -4.63 49.43
C LYS A 675 -33.43 -5.17 48.03
N THR A 676 -34.29 -6.06 47.54
CA THR A 676 -34.23 -6.58 46.17
C THR A 676 -34.98 -5.67 45.19
N PHE A 677 -35.63 -4.61 45.65
CA PHE A 677 -36.38 -3.71 44.77
C PHE A 677 -35.42 -2.70 44.17
N TRP A 678 -35.68 -2.28 42.94
CA TRP A 678 -34.75 -1.46 42.19
C TRP A 678 -35.49 -0.45 41.32
N ASN A 679 -34.80 0.64 41.01
CA ASN A 679 -35.26 1.65 40.07
C ASN A 679 -34.05 2.08 39.22
N PRO A 680 -34.08 1.91 37.88
CA PRO A 680 -32.97 2.31 37.01
C PRO A 680 -32.65 3.80 37.06
N GLU A 681 -33.58 4.64 37.52
CA GLU A 681 -33.35 6.07 37.70
C GLU A 681 -32.43 6.39 38.89
N ASN A 682 -32.31 5.47 39.87
CA ASN A 682 -31.63 5.72 41.14
C ASN A 682 -30.31 4.96 41.31
N THR A 683 -29.96 4.08 40.38
CA THR A 683 -28.69 3.33 40.41
C THR A 683 -28.20 3.06 38.99
N THR A 684 -26.87 2.98 38.84
CA THR A 684 -26.20 2.53 37.61
C THR A 684 -25.87 1.04 37.66
N ASP A 685 -25.97 0.39 38.81
CA ASP A 685 -25.67 -1.04 39.00
C ASP A 685 -26.49 -1.57 40.20
N PRO A 686 -27.48 -2.43 39.98
CA PRO A 686 -28.27 -3.02 41.06
C PRO A 686 -27.59 -4.22 41.76
N GLY A 687 -26.43 -4.67 41.29
CA GLY A 687 -25.60 -5.70 41.90
C GLY A 687 -25.06 -6.76 40.92
N GLU A 688 -25.70 -6.93 39.77
CA GLU A 688 -25.37 -7.95 38.75
C GLU A 688 -24.52 -7.42 37.58
N GLY A 689 -24.29 -6.11 37.54
CA GLY A 689 -23.55 -5.41 36.49
C GLY A 689 -24.19 -4.05 36.11
N PRO A 690 -23.58 -3.30 35.19
CA PRO A 690 -24.04 -1.96 34.88
C PRO A 690 -25.36 -1.94 34.09
N ILE A 691 -26.14 -0.90 34.34
CA ILE A 691 -27.20 -0.40 33.45
C ILE A 691 -26.51 0.56 32.49
N LEU A 692 -26.50 0.22 31.20
CA LEU A 692 -25.87 1.04 30.17
C LEU A 692 -26.77 2.20 29.74
N GLY A 693 -28.06 1.94 29.64
CA GLY A 693 -29.07 2.97 29.37
C GLY A 693 -30.46 2.54 29.82
N TYR A 694 -31.32 3.52 30.09
CA TYR A 694 -32.66 3.27 30.57
C TYR A 694 -33.66 4.32 30.06
N GLY A 695 -34.93 3.93 30.02
CA GLY A 695 -36.07 4.83 29.82
C GLY A 695 -37.22 4.41 30.74
N THR A 696 -37.91 5.37 31.33
CA THR A 696 -39.07 5.12 32.20
C THR A 696 -40.21 6.07 31.81
N LEU A 697 -41.45 5.59 31.97
CA LEU A 697 -42.65 6.39 31.76
C LEU A 697 -43.73 5.95 32.74
N ASN A 698 -44.34 6.93 33.40
CA ASN A 698 -45.50 6.75 34.27
C ASN A 698 -46.75 7.31 33.58
N LEU A 699 -47.82 6.53 33.52
CA LEU A 699 -49.14 6.95 33.07
C LEU A 699 -49.98 7.25 34.31
N GLU A 700 -50.12 8.52 34.65
CA GLU A 700 -50.86 8.97 35.84
C GLU A 700 -52.37 9.13 35.59
N THR A 701 -52.80 9.12 34.33
CA THR A 701 -54.19 9.24 33.92
C THR A 701 -54.55 8.22 32.85
N SER A 702 -55.84 7.86 32.76
CA SER A 702 -56.34 7.01 31.68
C SER A 702 -56.06 7.62 30.31
N THR A 703 -55.81 6.78 29.32
CA THR A 703 -55.66 7.23 27.93
C THR A 703 -57.02 7.46 27.29
N ASP A 704 -57.08 8.37 26.32
CA ASP A 704 -58.26 8.54 25.47
C ASP A 704 -58.12 7.63 24.24
N GLY A 705 -58.50 6.35 24.41
CA GLY A 705 -58.26 5.34 23.39
C GLY A 705 -56.82 4.83 23.34
N TRP A 706 -56.48 4.14 22.25
CA TRP A 706 -55.13 3.63 22.02
C TRP A 706 -54.17 4.78 21.67
N THR A 707 -53.04 4.83 22.39
CA THR A 707 -52.04 5.89 22.27
C THR A 707 -50.66 5.28 22.02
N GLU A 708 -49.90 5.87 21.10
CA GLU A 708 -48.49 5.55 20.90
C GLU A 708 -47.64 6.27 21.96
N LEU A 709 -46.77 5.53 22.62
CA LEU A 709 -45.82 6.04 23.60
C LEU A 709 -44.41 5.86 23.07
N THR A 710 -43.58 6.89 23.23
CA THR A 710 -42.14 6.82 22.99
C THR A 710 -41.41 7.09 24.30
N LEU A 711 -40.56 6.16 24.72
CA LEU A 711 -39.73 6.23 25.92
C LEU A 711 -38.28 6.48 25.50
N PRO A 712 -37.79 7.74 25.55
CA PRO A 712 -36.39 8.04 25.26
C PRO A 712 -35.47 7.27 26.20
N ILE A 713 -34.36 6.77 25.65
CA ILE A 713 -33.33 6.07 26.42
C ILE A 713 -32.20 7.05 26.70
N SER A 714 -31.94 7.26 27.99
CA SER A 714 -30.75 7.97 28.47
C SER A 714 -29.68 6.97 28.84
N TYR A 715 -28.43 7.22 28.47
CA TYR A 715 -27.31 6.32 28.69
C TYR A 715 -26.45 6.76 29.87
N TYR A 716 -26.12 5.85 30.78
CA TYR A 716 -25.09 6.07 31.79
C TYR A 716 -23.68 5.92 31.19
N ASP A 717 -23.52 5.02 30.21
CA ASP A 717 -22.25 4.78 29.53
C ASP A 717 -22.42 4.82 27.99
N PRO A 718 -22.03 5.93 27.34
CA PRO A 718 -22.07 6.07 25.88
C PRO A 718 -21.14 5.13 25.14
N ALA A 719 -20.05 4.66 25.76
CA ALA A 719 -19.07 3.76 25.14
C ALA A 719 -19.39 2.28 25.44
N GLY A 720 -20.13 2.02 26.51
CA GLY A 720 -20.52 0.69 26.96
C GLY A 720 -21.28 -0.10 25.90
N THR A 721 -21.05 -1.41 25.88
CA THR A 721 -21.75 -2.38 25.04
C THR A 721 -22.01 -3.65 25.85
N PRO A 722 -23.19 -4.29 25.74
CA PRO A 722 -23.44 -5.54 26.42
C PRO A 722 -22.49 -6.64 25.94
N ALA A 723 -21.91 -7.40 26.88
CA ALA A 723 -21.12 -8.57 26.53
C ALA A 723 -22.03 -9.66 25.93
N ALA A 724 -21.51 -10.40 24.95
CA ALA A 724 -22.31 -11.35 24.15
C ALA A 724 -23.06 -12.43 24.97
N ASP A 725 -22.48 -12.85 26.10
CA ASP A 725 -23.05 -13.89 26.96
C ASP A 725 -23.86 -13.35 28.15
N ASN A 726 -23.89 -12.03 28.34
CA ASN A 726 -24.60 -11.39 29.45
C ASN A 726 -26.09 -11.18 29.14
N TYR A 727 -26.88 -10.98 30.20
CA TYR A 727 -28.22 -10.43 30.06
C TYR A 727 -28.10 -8.97 29.66
N SER A 728 -28.91 -8.54 28.70
CA SER A 728 -28.73 -7.24 28.06
C SER A 728 -30.01 -6.43 27.90
N LEU A 729 -31.17 -7.08 28.07
CA LEU A 729 -32.47 -6.44 27.92
C LEU A 729 -33.34 -6.63 29.16
N VAL A 730 -33.91 -5.52 29.64
CA VAL A 730 -35.05 -5.51 30.54
C VAL A 730 -36.14 -4.64 29.91
N ILE A 731 -37.33 -5.18 29.69
CA ILE A 731 -38.56 -4.41 29.48
C ILE A 731 -39.54 -4.83 30.57
N SER A 732 -40.24 -3.87 31.17
CA SER A 732 -41.25 -4.15 32.19
C SER A 732 -42.41 -3.16 32.10
N CYS A 733 -43.62 -3.68 32.07
CA CYS A 733 -44.88 -2.94 32.12
C CYS A 733 -45.64 -3.38 33.37
N SER A 734 -46.23 -2.44 34.10
CA SER A 734 -47.14 -2.72 35.19
C SER A 734 -48.33 -1.77 35.21
N ALA A 735 -49.52 -2.31 35.48
CA ALA A 735 -50.74 -1.53 35.65
C ALA A 735 -50.74 -0.70 36.95
N SER A 736 -49.85 -0.99 37.90
CA SER A 736 -49.69 -0.27 39.17
C SER A 736 -48.20 -0.14 39.50
N ALA A 737 -47.69 1.10 39.53
CA ALA A 737 -46.27 1.41 39.68
C ALA A 737 -45.67 0.92 41.00
N TYR A 738 -46.50 0.75 42.03
CA TYR A 738 -46.13 0.33 43.38
C TYR A 738 -46.46 -1.14 43.68
N GLY A 739 -46.71 -1.93 42.64
CA GLY A 739 -47.18 -3.31 42.77
C GLY A 739 -46.20 -4.26 43.48
N ASP A 740 -44.90 -3.98 43.39
CA ASP A 740 -43.84 -4.64 44.15
C ASP A 740 -43.98 -4.42 45.66
N TYR A 741 -44.48 -3.26 46.08
CA TYR A 741 -44.86 -2.96 47.47
C TYR A 741 -46.23 -3.51 47.89
N LEU A 742 -46.88 -4.31 47.04
CA LEU A 742 -48.23 -4.83 47.25
C LEU A 742 -49.29 -3.71 47.31
N THR A 743 -49.00 -2.57 46.69
CA THR A 743 -49.89 -1.41 46.63
C THR A 743 -50.34 -1.17 45.19
N GLY A 744 -51.63 -0.84 45.02
CA GLY A 744 -52.18 -0.43 43.73
C GLY A 744 -53.68 -0.60 43.65
N SER A 745 -54.19 -0.69 42.43
CA SER A 745 -55.61 -0.80 42.14
C SER A 745 -55.96 -2.03 41.33
N THR A 746 -56.97 -2.78 41.80
CA THR A 746 -57.56 -3.88 41.01
C THR A 746 -58.39 -3.37 39.83
N ASN A 747 -58.66 -2.07 39.76
CA ASN A 747 -59.41 -1.44 38.68
C ASN A 747 -58.49 -0.85 37.61
N ASN A 748 -57.18 -0.77 37.85
CA ASN A 748 -56.24 -0.39 36.81
C ASN A 748 -56.14 -1.50 35.76
N VAL A 749 -56.21 -1.11 34.50
CA VAL A 749 -56.02 -2.02 33.37
C VAL A 749 -55.08 -1.35 32.38
N LEU A 750 -54.01 -2.04 32.00
CA LEU A 750 -53.07 -1.59 30.99
C LEU A 750 -53.08 -2.60 29.85
N TYR A 751 -53.36 -2.13 28.64
CA TYR A 751 -53.16 -2.88 27.40
C TYR A 751 -51.89 -2.39 26.72
N VAL A 752 -51.05 -3.29 26.21
CA VAL A 752 -49.82 -2.96 25.47
C VAL A 752 -49.61 -3.87 24.27
N GLU A 753 -49.06 -3.31 23.20
CA GLU A 753 -48.71 -3.99 21.95
C GLU A 753 -47.63 -3.19 21.17
N ASP A 754 -47.15 -3.78 20.07
CA ASP A 754 -46.27 -3.15 19.07
C ASP A 754 -44.99 -2.51 19.64
N PHE A 755 -44.26 -3.25 20.48
CA PHE A 755 -42.96 -2.80 20.99
C PHE A 755 -41.90 -2.72 19.88
N GLU A 756 -41.26 -1.57 19.71
CA GLU A 756 -40.20 -1.40 18.72
C GLU A 756 -39.07 -0.49 19.19
N TRP A 757 -37.87 -0.75 18.70
CA TRP A 757 -36.72 0.13 18.89
C TRP A 757 -36.78 1.31 17.93
N VAL A 758 -36.49 2.50 18.45
CA VAL A 758 -36.30 3.72 17.64
C VAL A 758 -34.81 3.97 17.45
N TYR A 759 -34.41 4.34 16.23
CA TYR A 759 -33.02 4.66 15.84
C TYR A 759 -32.92 6.05 15.18
#